data_AF-A0A1Q7MKD5-F1
#
_entry.id   AF-A0A1Q7MKD5-F1
#
_cell.length_a   1.000
_cell.length_b   1.000
_cell.length_c   1.000
_cell.angle_alpha   90.00
_cell.angle_beta   90.00
_cell.angle_gamma   90.00
#
_symmetry.space_group_name_H-M   'P 1'
#
loop_
_entity.id
_entity.type
_entity.pdbx_description
1 polymer ?
#
loop_
_entity_poly.entity_id
_entity_poly.type
_entity_poly.pdbx_seq_one_letter_code
_entity_poly.pdbx_strand_id
1 'polypeptide(L)'
;HVITVDSKFSIAQAIAITGGRFTAVGADAAIKKFAGPKTTTIDLHGQTVIPGLADGHLHDAGGGPDVDLSRARSIADVLTAIGTRIEQSRPGDIIISNSDWHEAQLKDHRLPYRKDLDTVSPDTPVVLVRGGHEYILNSAALRKWNITIDTPQPPGGRITRDANGELNGELVDRAKSLAQLPPLPKVTIEALQAQHRKLNAAGLTSIRYPGQSVEQYRLLQEMQQRGLLTIRVSQLLRFPADSADAMRSAIAASGIKPDEGDEWVRIGGMKLGVDGGFEGGWMREPYAEPWGERGTFRGVNTMRQAAYTDVVKELNRLGWRVATHAVGDAAIDEVLAAYEAANAERSIAGKRWAIEHGFIPQADQFPRMKALDLVISAQDHLYLAGPSLVSYWGAKRAARTTPMRAYLDRGFVVAGGTDSAVVPWRRARRRSENQPAGSSAGGNDQQRVSHLRRARERLDRARQARRPRGPSGRHPHVSGEKDRADGGHDDDGWWQNCLSTAMSSHEAATTLCEIGHRFYARGWVLGTSGNFSAVLSRDPFELAITASAVAKGDLRPSHILHCNDQGRSVCDTPGTPSAEALLHIAIARRRHAGAVLHTHSVWSTMLSDACAAGGGVAIEGYEMLKGLAGVTTHEHREWIPILENDQDMPRLARRVVETLGEHPDTHAFLLRRHGLYTWGESLADAERHVEILEFLLEAVGRTSAVGGTSWRY
;
A
#
# COMPACT_ATOMS: atom_id res chain seq x y z
N HIS A 1 -7.85 27.52 -9.66
CA HIS A 1 -7.10 27.25 -8.42
C HIS A 1 -5.71 26.75 -8.76
N VAL A 2 -4.67 27.18 -8.06
CA VAL A 2 -3.31 26.66 -8.21
C VAL A 2 -2.88 25.99 -6.91
N ILE A 3 -2.73 24.66 -6.93
CA ILE A 3 -2.23 23.89 -5.79
C ILE A 3 -0.70 23.93 -5.85
N THR A 4 -0.06 24.56 -4.88
CA THR A 4 1.39 24.80 -4.93
C THR A 4 2.22 23.65 -4.38
N VAL A 5 1.59 22.78 -3.58
CA VAL A 5 2.23 21.77 -2.72
C VAL A 5 3.45 22.30 -1.95
N ASP A 6 3.44 23.61 -1.66
CA ASP A 6 4.47 24.22 -0.86
C ASP A 6 4.43 23.64 0.55
N SER A 7 5.35 24.14 1.35
CA SER A 7 5.47 23.76 2.72
C SER A 7 4.10 23.88 3.46
N LYS A 8 3.27 24.90 3.19
CA LYS A 8 1.97 25.10 3.85
C LYS A 8 0.79 24.46 3.11
N PHE A 9 1.04 23.73 2.01
CA PHE A 9 0.01 23.23 1.12
C PHE A 9 -0.93 24.33 0.61
N SER A 10 -0.36 25.50 0.29
CA SER A 10 -1.13 26.68 -0.10
C SER A 10 -1.89 26.49 -1.42
N ILE A 11 -3.04 27.16 -1.51
CA ILE A 11 -3.81 27.30 -2.75
C ILE A 11 -3.75 28.77 -3.17
N ALA A 12 -3.25 29.02 -4.36
CA ALA A 12 -3.20 30.34 -4.98
C ALA A 12 -4.23 30.46 -6.12
N GLN A 13 -4.38 31.66 -6.66
CA GLN A 13 -5.29 31.91 -7.78
C GLN A 13 -4.53 31.86 -9.12
N ALA A 14 -3.31 32.41 -9.16
CA ALA A 14 -2.48 32.49 -10.36
C ALA A 14 -0.98 32.33 -10.09
N ILE A 15 -0.24 32.14 -11.19
CA ILE A 15 1.23 32.01 -11.25
C ILE A 15 1.79 32.83 -12.41
N ALA A 16 2.96 33.45 -12.21
CA ALA A 16 3.76 34.03 -13.28
C ALA A 16 4.98 33.16 -13.53
N ILE A 17 5.29 32.87 -14.80
CA ILE A 17 6.43 32.05 -15.20
C ILE A 17 7.30 32.87 -16.14
N THR A 18 8.62 32.87 -15.91
CA THR A 18 9.61 33.51 -16.78
C THR A 18 10.82 32.60 -16.90
N GLY A 19 11.31 32.37 -18.13
CA GLY A 19 12.46 31.50 -18.36
C GLY A 19 12.30 30.08 -17.81
N GLY A 20 11.07 29.54 -17.81
CA GLY A 20 10.77 28.20 -17.29
C GLY A 20 10.75 28.07 -15.76
N ARG A 21 10.81 29.19 -15.02
CA ARG A 21 10.75 29.21 -13.55
C ARG A 21 9.58 30.07 -13.06
N PHE A 22 9.05 29.75 -11.89
CA PHE A 22 8.04 30.58 -11.24
C PHE A 22 8.67 31.89 -10.76
N THR A 23 8.14 33.01 -11.25
CA THR A 23 8.54 34.37 -10.82
C THR A 23 7.67 34.86 -9.68
N ALA A 24 6.38 34.51 -9.68
CA ALA A 24 5.45 34.86 -8.61
C ALA A 24 4.29 33.85 -8.52
N VAL A 25 3.72 33.70 -7.33
CA VAL A 25 2.56 32.85 -7.04
C VAL A 25 1.64 33.63 -6.08
N GLY A 26 0.35 33.72 -6.36
CA GLY A 26 -0.55 34.50 -5.50
C GLY A 26 -1.95 34.75 -6.05
N ALA A 27 -2.53 35.88 -5.65
CA ALA A 27 -3.84 36.32 -6.11
C ALA A 27 -3.79 36.85 -7.56
N ASP A 28 -4.90 36.73 -8.30
CA ASP A 28 -4.97 37.09 -9.72
C ASP A 28 -4.53 38.54 -9.97
N ALA A 29 -5.06 39.47 -9.19
CA ALA A 29 -4.75 40.90 -9.33
C ALA A 29 -3.27 41.22 -9.09
N ALA A 30 -2.58 40.44 -8.24
CA ALA A 30 -1.15 40.61 -8.00
C ALA A 30 -0.32 40.04 -9.15
N ILE A 31 -0.69 38.86 -9.66
CA ILE A 31 0.04 38.18 -10.74
C ILE A 31 -0.12 38.90 -12.07
N LYS A 32 -1.30 39.46 -12.37
CA LYS A 32 -1.53 40.25 -13.59
C LYS A 32 -0.58 41.44 -13.74
N LYS A 33 -0.04 41.98 -12.64
CA LYS A 33 0.94 43.09 -12.66
C LYS A 33 2.29 42.71 -13.27
N PHE A 34 2.60 41.41 -13.35
CA PHE A 34 3.81 40.91 -14.00
C PHE A 34 3.67 40.76 -15.52
N ALA A 35 2.46 40.89 -16.07
CA ALA A 35 2.22 40.75 -17.50
C ALA A 35 2.71 41.99 -18.26
N GLY A 36 3.58 41.78 -19.26
CA GLY A 36 3.99 42.79 -20.22
C GLY A 36 3.45 42.51 -21.62
N PRO A 37 3.76 43.37 -22.61
CA PRO A 37 3.23 43.24 -23.98
C PRO A 37 3.53 41.91 -24.69
N LYS A 38 4.57 41.20 -24.26
CA LYS A 38 4.97 39.88 -24.81
C LYS A 38 4.54 38.70 -23.93
N THR A 39 3.82 38.94 -22.84
CA THR A 39 3.39 37.89 -21.92
C THR A 39 2.18 37.16 -22.48
N THR A 40 2.30 35.86 -22.72
CA THR A 40 1.15 35.00 -22.97
C THR A 40 0.35 34.86 -21.68
N THR A 41 -0.93 35.26 -21.73
CA THR A 41 -1.86 35.12 -20.61
C THR A 41 -2.79 33.95 -20.90
N ILE A 42 -2.93 33.05 -19.93
CA ILE A 42 -3.83 31.89 -20.00
C ILE A 42 -4.86 32.05 -18.88
N ASP A 43 -6.13 32.28 -19.24
CA ASP A 43 -7.24 32.20 -18.29
C ASP A 43 -7.62 30.72 -18.10
N LEU A 44 -7.59 30.27 -16.85
CA LEU A 44 -7.90 28.89 -16.50
C LEU A 44 -9.41 28.64 -16.41
N HIS A 45 -10.26 29.67 -16.48
CA HIS A 45 -11.71 29.55 -16.38
C HIS A 45 -12.16 28.69 -15.17
N GLY A 46 -11.52 28.92 -14.03
CA GLY A 46 -11.78 28.18 -12.79
C GLY A 46 -11.14 26.79 -12.68
N GLN A 47 -10.49 26.28 -13.74
CA GLN A 47 -9.77 25.00 -13.71
C GLN A 47 -8.64 25.00 -12.66
N THR A 48 -8.22 23.79 -12.29
CA THR A 48 -7.19 23.58 -11.28
C THR A 48 -5.85 23.23 -11.91
N VAL A 49 -4.80 23.94 -11.51
CA VAL A 49 -3.41 23.62 -11.82
C VAL A 49 -2.80 22.89 -10.63
N ILE A 50 -2.14 21.78 -10.91
CA ILE A 50 -1.34 21.01 -9.96
C ILE A 50 0.11 20.96 -10.42
N PRO A 51 1.07 20.66 -9.55
CA PRO A 51 2.41 20.32 -9.98
C PRO A 51 2.35 19.11 -10.92
N GLY A 52 3.15 19.13 -11.97
CA GLY A 52 3.25 18.01 -12.87
C GLY A 52 3.66 16.73 -12.12
N LEU A 53 3.09 15.60 -12.52
CA LEU A 53 3.30 14.33 -11.82
C LEU A 53 4.73 13.81 -12.05
N ALA A 54 5.21 13.05 -11.07
CA ALA A 54 6.52 12.42 -11.09
C ALA A 54 6.39 10.91 -10.88
N ASP A 55 7.12 10.12 -11.67
CA ASP A 55 7.31 8.70 -11.43
C ASP A 55 8.76 8.43 -10.99
N GLY A 56 8.94 7.99 -9.75
CA GLY A 56 10.25 7.75 -9.15
C GLY A 56 10.93 6.45 -9.57
N HIS A 57 10.25 5.57 -10.30
CA HIS A 57 10.79 4.29 -10.76
C HIS A 57 9.96 3.79 -11.94
N LEU A 58 10.45 4.01 -13.16
CA LEU A 58 9.77 3.62 -14.40
C LEU A 58 10.78 3.03 -15.37
N HIS A 59 10.51 1.84 -15.91
CA HIS A 59 11.37 1.23 -16.93
C HIS A 59 10.97 1.71 -18.32
N ASP A 60 9.67 1.63 -18.65
CA ASP A 60 9.12 2.14 -19.91
C ASP A 60 7.62 2.48 -19.82
N ALA A 61 7.02 2.92 -20.92
CA ALA A 61 5.59 3.23 -21.00
C ALA A 61 4.72 2.05 -21.50
N GLY A 62 5.20 0.82 -21.39
CA GLY A 62 4.54 -0.38 -21.88
C GLY A 62 4.53 -0.51 -23.39
N GLY A 63 4.20 -1.72 -23.81
CA GLY A 63 4.32 -2.27 -25.15
C GLY A 63 5.49 -3.25 -25.22
N GLY A 64 5.82 -3.65 -26.43
CA GLY A 64 6.89 -4.62 -26.64
C GLY A 64 6.68 -5.34 -27.96
N PRO A 65 7.69 -6.10 -28.39
CA PRO A 65 7.58 -6.82 -29.64
C PRO A 65 6.61 -8.02 -29.53
N ASP A 66 6.10 -8.41 -30.68
CA ASP A 66 5.49 -9.71 -30.96
C ASP A 66 4.08 -9.95 -30.38
N VAL A 67 3.91 -10.34 -29.11
CA VAL A 67 2.57 -10.63 -28.52
C VAL A 67 2.22 -9.65 -27.39
N ASP A 68 1.17 -8.85 -27.59
CA ASP A 68 0.65 -7.95 -26.55
C ASP A 68 -0.36 -8.66 -25.63
N LEU A 69 -0.01 -8.82 -24.36
CA LEU A 69 -0.84 -9.42 -23.31
C LEU A 69 -1.47 -8.41 -22.34
N SER A 70 -1.30 -7.11 -22.57
CA SER A 70 -1.80 -6.04 -21.66
C SER A 70 -3.31 -6.10 -21.41
N ARG A 71 -4.07 -6.65 -22.37
CA ARG A 71 -5.52 -6.78 -22.32
C ARG A 71 -6.01 -8.17 -21.94
N ALA A 72 -5.13 -9.16 -21.77
CA ALA A 72 -5.53 -10.51 -21.38
C ALA A 72 -6.20 -10.50 -20.00
N ARG A 73 -7.32 -11.20 -19.85
CA ARG A 73 -8.09 -11.33 -18.60
C ARG A 73 -8.30 -12.80 -18.19
N SER A 74 -7.75 -13.73 -18.96
CA SER A 74 -7.72 -15.14 -18.66
C SER A 74 -6.53 -15.82 -19.35
N ILE A 75 -6.14 -17.00 -18.88
CA ILE A 75 -5.17 -17.84 -19.58
C ILE A 75 -5.67 -18.17 -21.00
N ALA A 76 -6.97 -18.35 -21.19
CA ALA A 76 -7.55 -18.53 -22.53
C ALA A 76 -7.23 -17.35 -23.47
N ASP A 77 -7.35 -16.10 -22.99
CA ASP A 77 -6.98 -14.92 -23.80
C ASP A 77 -5.49 -14.92 -24.17
N VAL A 78 -4.63 -15.32 -23.22
CA VAL A 78 -3.18 -15.45 -23.45
C VAL A 78 -2.92 -16.49 -24.54
N LEU A 79 -3.53 -17.68 -24.43
CA LEU A 79 -3.38 -18.76 -25.41
C LEU A 79 -3.91 -18.37 -26.79
N THR A 80 -5.03 -17.63 -26.85
CA THR A 80 -5.56 -17.09 -28.11
C THR A 80 -4.58 -16.12 -28.76
N ALA A 81 -4.04 -15.15 -28.01
CA ALA A 81 -3.07 -14.19 -28.54
C ALA A 81 -1.80 -14.86 -29.08
N ILE A 82 -1.30 -15.87 -28.36
CA ILE A 82 -0.16 -16.69 -28.79
C ILE A 82 -0.51 -17.49 -30.06
N GLY A 83 -1.66 -18.17 -30.08
CA GLY A 83 -2.14 -18.95 -31.22
C GLY A 83 -2.22 -18.12 -32.51
N THR A 84 -2.83 -16.93 -32.43
CA THR A 84 -2.88 -15.99 -33.56
C THR A 84 -1.49 -15.60 -34.06
N ARG A 85 -0.52 -15.43 -33.16
CA ARG A 85 0.84 -15.09 -33.56
C ARG A 85 1.58 -16.26 -34.20
N ILE A 86 1.32 -17.49 -33.75
CA ILE A 86 1.89 -18.73 -34.30
C ILE A 86 1.49 -18.92 -35.76
N GLU A 87 0.23 -18.65 -36.12
CA GLU A 87 -0.25 -18.74 -37.51
C GLU A 87 0.55 -17.85 -38.48
N GLN A 88 1.20 -16.81 -37.96
CA GLN A 88 2.02 -15.86 -38.72
C GLN A 88 3.53 -16.13 -38.59
N SER A 89 3.91 -17.15 -37.82
CA SER A 89 5.31 -17.48 -37.52
C SER A 89 5.93 -18.39 -38.58
N ARG A 90 7.25 -18.33 -38.70
CA ARG A 90 8.05 -19.21 -39.57
C ARG A 90 8.74 -20.28 -38.74
N PRO A 91 9.09 -21.44 -39.34
CA PRO A 91 9.92 -22.43 -38.67
C PRO A 91 11.21 -21.80 -38.11
N GLY A 92 11.44 -21.98 -36.81
CA GLY A 92 12.59 -21.44 -36.10
C GLY A 92 12.38 -20.10 -35.39
N ASP A 93 11.23 -19.44 -35.60
CA ASP A 93 10.85 -18.24 -34.85
C ASP A 93 10.73 -18.54 -33.35
N ILE A 94 10.99 -17.52 -32.53
CA ILE A 94 10.73 -17.54 -31.09
C ILE A 94 9.63 -16.51 -30.84
N ILE A 95 8.51 -16.94 -30.28
CA ILE A 95 7.39 -16.06 -29.95
C ILE A 95 7.59 -15.53 -28.54
N ILE A 96 7.47 -14.22 -28.39
CA ILE A 96 7.80 -13.53 -27.14
C ILE A 96 6.65 -12.60 -26.76
N SER A 97 6.19 -12.61 -25.51
CA SER A 97 5.21 -11.61 -25.07
C SER A 97 5.88 -10.30 -24.65
N ASN A 98 5.12 -9.20 -24.70
CA ASN A 98 5.46 -8.04 -23.86
C ASN A 98 5.32 -8.37 -22.36
N SER A 99 5.78 -7.45 -21.52
CA SER A 99 5.78 -7.59 -20.05
C SER A 99 4.61 -6.87 -19.36
N ASP A 100 3.69 -6.26 -20.13
CA ASP A 100 2.57 -5.43 -19.65
C ASP A 100 1.42 -6.24 -19.01
N TRP A 101 1.69 -7.42 -18.46
CA TRP A 101 0.67 -8.31 -17.92
C TRP A 101 1.15 -8.95 -16.62
N HIS A 102 0.19 -9.41 -15.83
CA HIS A 102 0.43 -10.07 -14.55
C HIS A 102 -0.69 -11.08 -14.28
N GLU A 103 -0.38 -12.24 -13.70
CA GLU A 103 -1.34 -13.32 -13.49
C GLU A 103 -2.51 -12.93 -12.58
N ALA A 104 -2.28 -12.08 -11.59
CA ALA A 104 -3.33 -11.50 -10.76
C ALA A 104 -4.41 -10.71 -11.54
N GLN A 105 -4.15 -10.28 -12.78
CA GLN A 105 -5.16 -9.65 -13.65
C GLN A 105 -6.02 -10.67 -14.40
N LEU A 106 -5.58 -11.93 -14.44
CA LEU A 106 -6.29 -13.05 -15.06
C LEU A 106 -7.28 -13.62 -14.06
N LYS A 107 -8.46 -14.01 -14.53
CA LYS A 107 -9.48 -14.68 -13.71
C LYS A 107 -8.98 -16.02 -13.10
N ASP A 108 -7.97 -16.62 -13.71
CA ASP A 108 -7.38 -17.89 -13.30
C ASP A 108 -6.46 -17.75 -12.08
N HIS A 109 -5.99 -16.53 -11.78
CA HIS A 109 -5.12 -16.21 -10.64
C HIS A 109 -3.84 -17.10 -10.53
N ARG A 110 -3.33 -17.58 -11.66
CA ARG A 110 -2.10 -18.36 -11.78
C ARG A 110 -1.39 -18.07 -13.09
N LEU A 111 -0.11 -18.41 -13.15
CA LEU A 111 0.67 -18.32 -14.39
C LEU A 111 0.19 -19.37 -15.43
N PRO A 112 0.24 -19.04 -16.74
CA PRO A 112 0.06 -19.99 -17.83
C PRO A 112 1.33 -20.83 -18.02
N TYR A 113 1.41 -21.98 -17.33
CA TYR A 113 2.59 -22.83 -17.31
C TYR A 113 2.80 -23.60 -18.62
N ARG A 114 3.95 -24.28 -18.75
CA ARG A 114 4.37 -25.07 -19.93
C ARG A 114 3.23 -25.86 -20.57
N LYS A 115 2.48 -26.63 -19.77
CA LYS A 115 1.40 -27.50 -20.26
C LYS A 115 0.25 -26.71 -20.88
N ASP A 116 -0.05 -25.50 -20.40
CA ASP A 116 -1.03 -24.61 -21.02
C ASP A 116 -0.51 -24.12 -22.38
N LEU A 117 0.75 -23.68 -22.44
CA LEU A 117 1.35 -23.16 -23.68
C LEU A 117 1.50 -24.23 -24.76
N ASP A 118 1.81 -25.47 -24.36
CA ASP A 118 1.94 -26.61 -25.27
C ASP A 118 0.63 -26.93 -26.01
N THR A 119 -0.55 -26.53 -25.50
CA THR A 119 -1.83 -26.81 -26.19
C THR A 119 -2.00 -26.02 -27.48
N VAL A 120 -1.34 -24.85 -27.59
CA VAL A 120 -1.38 -23.99 -28.78
C VAL A 120 -0.05 -23.97 -29.52
N SER A 121 1.04 -24.37 -28.87
CA SER A 121 2.40 -24.28 -29.41
C SER A 121 3.27 -25.48 -29.02
N PRO A 122 3.03 -26.69 -29.55
CA PRO A 122 3.84 -27.86 -29.21
C PRO A 122 5.27 -27.80 -29.80
N ASP A 123 5.44 -27.14 -30.95
CA ASP A 123 6.65 -27.18 -31.77
C ASP A 123 7.36 -25.83 -31.94
N THR A 124 6.64 -24.72 -31.75
CA THR A 124 7.22 -23.36 -31.86
C THR A 124 7.65 -22.86 -30.48
N PRO A 125 8.90 -22.43 -30.26
CA PRO A 125 9.35 -21.86 -28.99
C PRO A 125 8.53 -20.63 -28.58
N VAL A 126 7.95 -20.66 -27.38
CA VAL A 126 7.22 -19.53 -26.76
C VAL A 126 7.90 -19.14 -25.45
N VAL A 127 8.10 -17.84 -25.25
CA VAL A 127 8.54 -17.26 -23.97
C VAL A 127 7.60 -16.13 -23.58
N LEU A 128 6.87 -16.34 -22.49
CA LEU A 128 6.12 -15.26 -21.87
C LEU A 128 7.03 -14.49 -20.92
N VAL A 129 7.16 -13.19 -21.17
CA VAL A 129 7.93 -12.28 -20.32
C VAL A 129 7.00 -11.75 -19.24
N ARG A 130 7.29 -12.09 -17.99
CA ARG A 130 6.49 -11.69 -16.84
C ARG A 130 7.29 -10.71 -16.00
N GLY A 131 7.03 -9.42 -16.24
CA GLY A 131 7.76 -8.32 -15.63
C GLY A 131 9.28 -8.42 -15.83
N GLY A 132 10.04 -7.99 -14.82
CA GLY A 132 11.51 -8.01 -14.83
C GLY A 132 12.15 -9.32 -14.39
N HIS A 133 11.39 -10.26 -13.80
CA HIS A 133 11.96 -11.31 -12.95
C HIS A 133 11.60 -12.75 -13.36
N GLU A 134 10.64 -12.96 -14.26
CA GLU A 134 10.23 -14.32 -14.65
C GLU A 134 10.09 -14.48 -16.17
N TYR A 135 10.42 -15.68 -16.65
CA TYR A 135 9.99 -16.19 -17.95
C TYR A 135 9.18 -17.46 -17.78
N ILE A 136 8.17 -17.66 -18.66
CA ILE A 136 7.42 -18.90 -18.75
C ILE A 136 7.58 -19.48 -20.15
N LEU A 137 8.15 -20.69 -20.20
CA LEU A 137 8.55 -21.39 -21.42
C LEU A 137 7.63 -22.57 -21.69
N ASN A 138 7.34 -22.82 -22.97
CA ASN A 138 6.74 -24.07 -23.41
C ASN A 138 7.80 -25.17 -23.63
N SER A 139 7.37 -26.38 -24.00
CA SER A 139 8.27 -27.50 -24.22
C SER A 139 9.24 -27.28 -25.39
N ALA A 140 8.79 -26.61 -26.46
CA ALA A 140 9.66 -26.28 -27.59
C ALA A 140 10.79 -25.32 -27.20
N ALA A 141 10.50 -24.32 -26.36
CA ALA A 141 11.49 -23.40 -25.81
C ALA A 141 12.49 -24.10 -24.89
N LEU A 142 12.02 -24.97 -23.98
CA LEU A 142 12.91 -25.76 -23.12
C LEU A 142 13.86 -26.65 -23.93
N ARG A 143 13.36 -27.33 -24.98
CA ARG A 143 14.20 -28.13 -25.90
C ARG A 143 15.23 -27.27 -26.63
N LYS A 144 14.83 -26.10 -27.13
CA LYS A 144 15.71 -25.18 -27.87
C LYS A 144 16.95 -24.78 -27.06
N TRP A 145 16.78 -24.54 -25.75
CA TRP A 145 17.87 -24.14 -24.86
C TRP A 145 18.42 -25.29 -24.01
N ASN A 146 18.04 -26.53 -24.31
CA ASN A 146 18.48 -27.73 -23.59
C ASN A 146 18.26 -27.64 -22.07
N ILE A 147 17.12 -27.09 -21.65
CA ILE A 147 16.71 -27.01 -20.25
C ILE A 147 15.93 -28.28 -19.92
N THR A 148 16.49 -29.11 -19.06
CA THR A 148 15.99 -30.43 -18.68
C THR A 148 15.75 -30.54 -17.17
N ILE A 149 15.16 -31.65 -16.74
CA ILE A 149 14.97 -31.94 -15.31
C ILE A 149 16.31 -31.92 -14.54
N ASP A 150 17.41 -32.31 -15.19
CA ASP A 150 18.75 -32.40 -14.61
C ASP A 150 19.54 -31.08 -14.69
N THR A 151 18.94 -30.02 -15.26
CA THR A 151 19.59 -28.72 -15.33
C THR A 151 19.75 -28.16 -13.90
N PRO A 152 20.98 -27.85 -13.46
CA PRO A 152 21.21 -27.36 -12.12
C PRO A 152 20.60 -25.97 -11.94
N GLN A 153 20.15 -25.68 -10.71
CA GLN A 153 19.71 -24.34 -10.35
C GLN A 153 20.89 -23.35 -10.44
N PRO A 154 20.81 -22.29 -11.26
CA PRO A 154 21.87 -21.30 -11.31
C PRO A 154 21.90 -20.48 -10.01
N PRO A 155 23.07 -20.04 -9.54
CA PRO A 155 23.14 -19.14 -8.39
C PRO A 155 22.25 -17.91 -8.58
N GLY A 156 21.37 -17.64 -7.61
CA GLY A 156 20.42 -16.52 -7.67
C GLY A 156 19.32 -16.65 -8.71
N GLY A 157 18.98 -17.87 -9.12
CA GLY A 157 17.85 -18.15 -9.99
C GLY A 157 17.18 -19.48 -9.65
N ARG A 158 15.96 -19.68 -10.14
CA ARG A 158 15.20 -20.90 -9.90
C ARG A 158 14.50 -21.38 -11.18
N ILE A 159 14.63 -22.67 -11.45
CA ILE A 159 13.91 -23.47 -12.44
C ILE A 159 12.85 -24.24 -11.65
N THR A 160 11.58 -23.97 -11.90
CA THR A 160 10.49 -24.53 -11.09
C THR A 160 9.90 -25.80 -11.71
N ARG A 161 9.18 -26.54 -10.87
CA ARG A 161 8.60 -27.85 -11.18
C ARG A 161 7.13 -27.88 -10.77
N ASP A 162 6.33 -28.71 -11.44
CA ASP A 162 4.97 -29.00 -11.03
C ASP A 162 4.91 -30.05 -9.91
N ALA A 163 3.70 -30.37 -9.45
CA ALA A 163 3.48 -31.34 -8.37
C ALA A 163 3.95 -32.77 -8.69
N ASN A 164 4.10 -33.12 -9.99
CA ASN A 164 4.62 -34.41 -10.43
C ASN A 164 6.15 -34.40 -10.54
N GLY A 165 6.79 -33.27 -10.22
CA GLY A 165 8.22 -33.08 -10.35
C GLY A 165 8.67 -32.75 -11.78
N GLU A 166 7.76 -32.57 -12.74
CA GLU A 166 8.13 -32.19 -14.11
C GLU A 166 8.46 -30.70 -14.19
N LEU A 167 9.27 -30.27 -15.17
CA LEU A 167 9.44 -28.83 -15.43
C LEU A 167 8.08 -28.19 -15.76
N ASN A 168 7.71 -27.13 -15.05
CA ASN A 168 6.50 -26.35 -15.34
C ASN A 168 6.77 -25.18 -16.31
N GLY A 169 8.02 -24.99 -16.74
CA GLY A 169 8.45 -23.97 -17.69
C GLY A 169 8.81 -22.61 -17.09
N GLU A 170 8.65 -22.40 -15.78
CA GLU A 170 8.95 -21.12 -15.15
C GLU A 170 10.44 -21.01 -14.76
N LEU A 171 11.05 -19.88 -15.16
CA LEU A 171 12.42 -19.50 -14.85
C LEU A 171 12.40 -18.16 -14.09
N VAL A 172 12.91 -18.18 -12.87
CA VAL A 172 12.95 -17.02 -11.96
C VAL A 172 14.36 -16.44 -11.88
N ASP A 173 14.45 -15.11 -11.96
CA ASP A 173 15.65 -14.28 -11.85
C ASP A 173 16.82 -14.75 -12.74
N ARG A 174 17.96 -15.17 -12.16
CA ARG A 174 19.12 -15.56 -12.96
C ARG A 174 18.87 -16.80 -13.81
N ALA A 175 17.85 -17.62 -13.51
CA ALA A 175 17.51 -18.76 -14.36
C ALA A 175 17.05 -18.34 -15.75
N LYS A 176 16.55 -17.11 -15.91
CA LYS A 176 16.20 -16.56 -17.23
C LYS A 176 17.38 -16.50 -18.19
N SER A 177 18.63 -16.43 -17.72
CA SER A 177 19.80 -16.41 -18.61
C SER A 177 20.02 -17.73 -19.35
N LEU A 178 19.34 -18.80 -18.94
CA LEU A 178 19.30 -20.07 -19.67
C LEU A 178 18.53 -19.92 -21.00
N ALA A 179 17.59 -18.98 -21.08
CA ALA A 179 16.83 -18.67 -22.29
C ALA A 179 17.39 -17.42 -22.98
N GLN A 180 18.15 -17.64 -24.06
CA GLN A 180 18.73 -16.54 -24.83
C GLN A 180 17.70 -15.96 -25.81
N LEU A 181 17.06 -14.85 -25.41
CA LEU A 181 16.13 -14.13 -26.27
C LEU A 181 16.86 -13.35 -27.37
N PRO A 182 16.22 -13.10 -28.53
CA PRO A 182 16.71 -12.18 -29.53
C PRO A 182 17.00 -10.80 -28.91
N PRO A 183 18.03 -10.08 -29.39
CA PRO A 183 18.33 -8.76 -28.89
C PRO A 183 17.15 -7.82 -29.12
N LEU A 184 16.81 -7.03 -28.11
CA LEU A 184 15.82 -5.96 -28.28
C LEU A 184 16.30 -4.96 -29.34
N PRO A 185 15.36 -4.33 -30.09
CA PRO A 185 15.70 -3.24 -30.98
C PRO A 185 16.49 -2.15 -30.24
N LYS A 186 17.48 -1.55 -30.91
CA LYS A 186 18.22 -0.43 -30.35
C LYS A 186 17.26 0.71 -29.99
N VAL A 187 17.45 1.30 -28.83
CA VAL A 187 16.72 2.49 -28.41
C VAL A 187 17.08 3.64 -29.35
N THR A 188 16.07 4.35 -29.86
CA THR A 188 16.26 5.55 -30.71
C THR A 188 15.62 6.77 -30.08
N ILE A 189 15.96 7.96 -30.57
CA ILE A 189 15.32 9.21 -30.15
C ILE A 189 13.82 9.19 -30.45
N GLU A 190 13.41 8.65 -31.58
CA GLU A 190 12.00 8.58 -31.99
C GLU A 190 11.21 7.69 -31.02
N ALA A 191 11.79 6.56 -30.60
CA ALA A 191 11.19 5.67 -29.61
C ALA A 191 11.04 6.36 -28.25
N LEU A 192 12.09 7.03 -27.77
CA LEU A 192 12.06 7.79 -26.50
C LEU A 192 11.05 8.96 -26.57
N GLN A 193 10.94 9.67 -27.70
CA GLN A 193 9.94 10.71 -27.87
C GLN A 193 8.51 10.16 -27.90
N ALA A 194 8.28 9.03 -28.56
CA ALA A 194 6.98 8.37 -28.56
C ALA A 194 6.58 7.94 -27.14
N GLN A 195 7.53 7.41 -26.38
CA GLN A 195 7.36 7.08 -24.97
C GLN A 195 7.04 8.33 -24.13
N HIS A 196 7.81 9.41 -24.24
CA HIS A 196 7.56 10.64 -23.49
C HIS A 196 6.20 11.26 -23.86
N ARG A 197 5.77 11.22 -25.13
CA ARG A 197 4.43 11.66 -25.54
C ARG A 197 3.34 10.87 -24.83
N LYS A 198 3.48 9.54 -24.72
CA LYS A 198 2.58 8.70 -23.94
C LYS A 198 2.52 9.18 -22.49
N LEU A 199 3.66 9.34 -21.82
CA LEU A 199 3.75 9.72 -20.41
C LEU A 199 3.19 11.14 -20.14
N ASN A 200 3.52 12.11 -20.98
CA ASN A 200 3.01 13.49 -20.89
C ASN A 200 1.48 13.54 -20.95
N ALA A 201 0.86 12.68 -21.78
CA ALA A 201 -0.59 12.58 -21.88
C ALA A 201 -1.25 11.89 -20.66
N ALA A 202 -0.49 11.53 -19.62
CA ALA A 202 -0.99 11.20 -18.29
C ALA A 202 -0.61 12.26 -17.22
N GLY A 203 -0.04 13.39 -17.65
CA GLY A 203 0.38 14.48 -16.75
C GLY A 203 1.75 14.27 -16.10
N LEU A 204 2.51 13.23 -16.50
CA LEU A 204 3.89 13.04 -16.04
C LEU A 204 4.80 14.09 -16.68
N THR A 205 5.59 14.76 -15.85
CA THR A 205 6.55 15.80 -16.26
C THR A 205 7.97 15.53 -15.74
N SER A 206 8.12 14.50 -14.91
CA SER A 206 9.42 13.98 -14.49
C SER A 206 9.36 12.47 -14.25
N ILE A 207 10.45 11.79 -14.58
CA ILE A 207 10.61 10.35 -14.39
C ILE A 207 12.01 10.01 -13.91
N ARG A 208 12.14 8.85 -13.25
CA ARG A 208 13.42 8.24 -12.98
C ARG A 208 13.53 6.88 -13.67
N TYR A 209 14.48 6.77 -14.59
CA TYR A 209 14.80 5.51 -15.26
C TYR A 209 15.84 4.72 -14.44
N PRO A 210 15.51 3.55 -13.87
CA PRO A 210 16.44 2.77 -13.09
C PRO A 210 17.21 1.77 -13.95
N GLY A 211 18.54 1.73 -13.80
CA GLY A 211 19.40 0.69 -14.34
C GLY A 211 19.53 0.68 -15.86
N GLN A 212 19.56 1.86 -16.48
CA GLN A 212 19.64 2.01 -17.93
C GLN A 212 21.09 2.20 -18.42
N SER A 213 21.29 1.98 -19.72
CA SER A 213 22.61 2.03 -20.35
C SER A 213 23.15 3.45 -20.51
N VAL A 214 24.47 3.56 -20.68
CA VAL A 214 25.14 4.82 -21.04
C VAL A 214 24.66 5.33 -22.39
N GLU A 215 24.42 4.43 -23.36
CA GLU A 215 23.88 4.77 -24.68
C GLU A 215 22.55 5.53 -24.57
N GLN A 216 21.59 5.01 -23.79
CA GLN A 216 20.31 5.71 -23.59
C GLN A 216 20.51 7.09 -22.96
N TYR A 217 21.42 7.21 -21.98
CA TYR A 217 21.71 8.50 -21.37
C TYR A 217 22.25 9.51 -22.38
N ARG A 218 23.16 9.09 -23.28
CA ARG A 218 23.67 9.96 -24.36
C ARG A 218 22.58 10.38 -25.34
N LEU A 219 21.65 9.48 -25.69
CA LEU A 219 20.49 9.83 -26.51
C LEU A 219 19.60 10.88 -25.83
N LEU A 220 19.37 10.75 -24.52
CA LEU A 220 18.58 11.73 -23.75
C LEU A 220 19.30 13.09 -23.65
N GLN A 221 20.63 13.11 -23.53
CA GLN A 221 21.42 14.35 -23.62
C GLN A 221 21.30 14.98 -25.00
N GLU A 222 21.38 14.19 -26.07
CA GLU A 222 21.18 14.70 -27.43
C GLU A 222 19.76 15.28 -27.62
N MET A 223 18.74 14.60 -27.10
CA MET A 223 17.37 15.10 -27.10
C MET A 223 17.25 16.43 -26.36
N GLN A 224 17.93 16.59 -25.22
CA GLN A 224 17.93 17.85 -24.47
C GLN A 224 18.62 18.97 -25.27
N GLN A 225 19.78 18.71 -25.87
CA GLN A 225 20.50 19.67 -26.71
C GLN A 225 19.70 20.11 -27.94
N ARG A 226 18.93 19.18 -28.53
CA ARG A 226 18.06 19.43 -29.69
C ARG A 226 16.69 20.02 -29.31
N GLY A 227 16.41 20.26 -28.03
CA GLY A 227 15.10 20.76 -27.57
C GLY A 227 13.94 19.78 -27.75
N LEU A 228 14.24 18.48 -27.87
CA LEU A 228 13.27 17.39 -28.09
C LEU A 228 12.77 16.76 -26.79
N LEU A 229 13.44 17.00 -25.66
CA LEU A 229 13.08 16.43 -24.37
C LEU A 229 11.86 17.16 -23.80
N THR A 230 10.80 16.40 -23.48
CA THR A 230 9.53 16.94 -22.98
C THR A 230 9.24 16.57 -21.52
N ILE A 231 10.09 15.71 -20.93
CA ILE A 231 9.97 15.22 -19.56
C ILE A 231 11.34 15.31 -18.88
N ARG A 232 11.39 15.68 -17.59
CA ARG A 232 12.66 15.68 -16.85
C ARG A 232 13.06 14.26 -16.49
N VAL A 233 14.31 13.89 -16.75
CA VAL A 233 14.81 12.53 -16.55
C VAL A 233 15.95 12.51 -15.55
N SER A 234 15.82 11.69 -14.51
CA SER A 234 16.96 11.24 -13.72
C SER A 234 17.22 9.77 -14.00
N GLN A 235 18.41 9.44 -14.51
CA GLN A 235 18.75 8.06 -14.88
C GLN A 235 19.71 7.44 -13.88
N LEU A 236 19.39 6.25 -13.37
CA LEU A 236 20.36 5.42 -12.67
C LEU A 236 21.03 4.50 -13.68
N LEU A 237 22.36 4.42 -13.65
CA LEU A 237 23.12 3.50 -14.50
C LEU A 237 23.19 2.11 -13.89
N ARG A 238 23.33 1.10 -14.74
CA ARG A 238 23.68 -0.26 -14.34
C ARG A 238 24.79 -0.75 -15.26
N PHE A 239 25.79 -1.39 -14.66
CA PHE A 239 26.83 -2.12 -15.37
C PHE A 239 26.71 -3.61 -15.03
N PRO A 240 27.02 -4.51 -15.99
CA PRO A 240 27.11 -5.95 -15.73
C PRO A 240 28.42 -6.26 -15.00
N ALA A 241 28.54 -5.81 -13.76
CA ALA A 241 29.73 -5.97 -12.92
C ALA A 241 29.32 -6.48 -11.53
N ASP A 242 29.98 -7.55 -11.09
CA ASP A 242 29.71 -8.25 -9.84
C ASP A 242 30.87 -8.14 -8.82
N SER A 243 31.90 -7.36 -9.15
CA SER A 243 33.05 -7.07 -8.29
C SER A 243 33.42 -5.58 -8.35
N ALA A 244 34.13 -5.11 -7.32
CA ALA A 244 34.59 -3.73 -7.22
C ALA A 244 35.47 -3.32 -8.40
N ASP A 245 36.40 -4.18 -8.82
CA ASP A 245 37.34 -3.89 -9.93
C ASP A 245 36.65 -3.86 -11.30
N ALA A 246 35.72 -4.80 -11.54
CA ALA A 246 34.90 -4.77 -12.74
C ALA A 246 34.02 -3.51 -12.79
N MET A 247 33.42 -3.11 -11.65
CA MET A 247 32.61 -1.91 -11.54
C MET A 247 33.45 -0.65 -11.80
N ARG A 248 34.63 -0.54 -11.17
CA ARG A 248 35.58 0.57 -11.39
C ARG A 248 35.96 0.68 -12.86
N SER A 249 36.32 -0.44 -13.48
CA SER A 249 36.72 -0.50 -14.89
C SER A 249 35.59 -0.08 -15.81
N ALA A 250 34.36 -0.56 -15.57
CA ALA A 250 33.18 -0.20 -16.35
C ALA A 250 32.84 1.30 -16.25
N ILE A 251 32.93 1.88 -15.06
CA ILE A 251 32.73 3.32 -14.84
C ILE A 251 33.81 4.12 -15.59
N ALA A 252 35.08 3.74 -15.44
CA ALA A 252 36.18 4.42 -16.12
C ALA A 252 36.01 4.39 -17.65
N ALA A 253 35.65 3.23 -18.20
CA ALA A 253 35.42 3.06 -19.63
C ALA A 253 34.21 3.87 -20.15
N SER A 254 33.19 4.10 -19.30
CA SER A 254 32.00 4.87 -19.69
C SER A 254 32.26 6.37 -19.90
N GLY A 255 33.29 6.91 -19.23
CA GLY A 255 33.57 8.35 -19.19
C GLY A 255 32.51 9.19 -18.46
N ILE A 256 31.48 8.58 -17.86
CA ILE A 256 30.41 9.29 -17.13
C ILE A 256 30.88 9.64 -15.72
N LYS A 257 30.52 10.85 -15.26
CA LYS A 257 30.82 11.32 -13.90
C LYS A 257 29.60 11.22 -12.97
N PRO A 258 29.82 11.07 -11.64
CA PRO A 258 28.74 11.25 -10.67
C PRO A 258 28.04 12.60 -10.88
N ASP A 259 26.70 12.60 -10.76
CA ASP A 259 25.86 13.81 -10.89
C ASP A 259 25.94 14.53 -12.25
N GLU A 260 26.52 13.92 -13.30
CA GLU A 260 26.56 14.50 -14.64
C GLU A 260 25.15 14.87 -15.15
N GLY A 261 25.03 15.99 -15.86
CA GLY A 261 23.80 16.47 -16.48
C GLY A 261 23.25 17.76 -15.85
N ASP A 262 21.97 18.04 -16.08
CA ASP A 262 21.30 19.27 -15.67
C ASP A 262 19.87 19.03 -15.12
N GLU A 263 19.04 20.08 -15.04
CA GLU A 263 17.68 19.99 -14.52
C GLU A 263 16.69 19.23 -15.44
N TRP A 264 17.08 18.97 -16.69
CA TRP A 264 16.28 18.27 -17.69
C TRP A 264 16.70 16.81 -17.82
N VAL A 265 18.00 16.52 -17.86
CA VAL A 265 18.52 15.15 -17.92
C VAL A 265 19.78 15.04 -17.08
N ARG A 266 19.79 14.11 -16.13
CA ARG A 266 20.96 13.89 -15.25
C ARG A 266 21.10 12.47 -14.78
N ILE A 267 22.32 12.14 -14.36
CA ILE A 267 22.64 10.92 -13.67
C ILE A 267 22.19 10.99 -12.21
N GLY A 268 21.27 10.09 -11.86
CA GLY A 268 20.73 9.91 -10.53
C GLY A 268 21.58 9.00 -9.63
N GLY A 269 22.58 8.28 -10.16
CA GLY A 269 23.40 7.33 -9.42
C GLY A 269 23.50 5.96 -10.10
N MET A 270 23.76 4.92 -9.31
CA MET A 270 23.84 3.52 -9.76
C MET A 270 22.66 2.69 -9.24
N LYS A 271 22.07 1.85 -10.09
CA LYS A 271 21.04 0.86 -9.72
C LYS A 271 21.71 -0.50 -9.52
N LEU A 272 21.60 -1.04 -8.31
CA LEU A 272 21.99 -2.41 -7.96
C LEU A 272 20.75 -3.25 -7.57
N GLY A 273 20.97 -4.53 -7.27
CA GLY A 273 19.94 -5.42 -6.71
C GLY A 273 20.57 -6.61 -6.01
N VAL A 274 19.90 -7.09 -4.95
CA VAL A 274 20.37 -8.19 -4.09
C VAL A 274 19.42 -9.38 -4.05
N ASP A 275 18.17 -9.22 -4.50
CA ASP A 275 17.17 -10.28 -4.55
C ASP A 275 16.27 -10.19 -5.81
N GLY A 276 15.25 -11.04 -5.85
CA GLY A 276 14.30 -11.20 -6.96
C GLY A 276 13.07 -10.31 -6.92
N GLY A 277 12.07 -10.64 -7.76
CA GLY A 277 10.72 -10.06 -7.70
C GLY A 277 9.95 -10.54 -6.47
N PHE A 278 8.64 -10.38 -6.39
CA PHE A 278 7.92 -10.83 -5.17
C PHE A 278 7.82 -12.37 -5.06
N GLU A 279 7.84 -13.08 -6.19
CA GLU A 279 8.03 -14.53 -6.27
C GLU A 279 9.39 -15.01 -5.72
N GLY A 280 10.39 -14.12 -5.70
CA GLY A 280 11.79 -14.42 -5.41
C GLY A 280 12.46 -13.53 -4.36
N GLY A 281 11.71 -12.65 -3.68
CA GLY A 281 12.23 -11.74 -2.66
C GLY A 281 12.92 -12.49 -1.53
N TRP A 282 14.12 -12.05 -1.14
CA TRP A 282 14.94 -12.77 -0.17
C TRP A 282 14.49 -12.49 1.27
N MET A 283 13.88 -13.48 1.91
CA MET A 283 13.16 -13.35 3.17
C MET A 283 13.92 -13.93 4.36
N ARG A 284 13.72 -13.34 5.54
CA ARG A 284 14.17 -13.87 6.83
C ARG A 284 13.42 -15.14 7.22
N GLU A 285 12.20 -15.32 6.74
CA GLU A 285 11.33 -16.46 7.02
C GLU A 285 10.90 -17.16 5.73
N PRO A 286 10.65 -18.49 5.75
CA PRO A 286 10.21 -19.20 4.56
C PRO A 286 8.94 -18.60 3.96
N TYR A 287 8.73 -18.84 2.67
CA TYR A 287 7.49 -18.51 1.99
C TYR A 287 6.32 -19.34 2.56
N ALA A 288 5.09 -18.88 2.33
CA ALA A 288 3.90 -19.65 2.70
C ALA A 288 3.77 -20.90 1.82
N GLU A 289 3.24 -22.00 2.36
CA GLU A 289 2.98 -23.20 1.57
C GLU A 289 1.87 -22.94 0.53
N PRO A 290 1.97 -23.54 -0.67
CA PRO A 290 2.96 -24.56 -1.08
C PRO A 290 4.31 -23.99 -1.58
N TRP A 291 4.47 -22.67 -1.63
CA TRP A 291 5.68 -22.01 -2.15
C TRP A 291 6.88 -22.11 -1.23
N GLY A 292 6.65 -22.29 0.08
CA GLY A 292 7.65 -22.47 1.11
C GLY A 292 8.52 -23.71 0.97
N GLU A 293 8.15 -24.66 0.10
CA GLU A 293 8.87 -25.92 -0.10
C GLU A 293 9.16 -26.62 1.24
N ARG A 294 8.12 -26.80 2.07
CA ARG A 294 8.23 -27.38 3.42
C ARG A 294 9.20 -26.60 4.31
N GLY A 295 9.11 -25.27 4.25
CA GLY A 295 9.92 -24.34 5.05
C GLY A 295 11.36 -24.13 4.57
N THR A 296 11.73 -24.61 3.39
CA THR A 296 13.11 -24.48 2.85
C THR A 296 13.28 -23.27 1.94
N PHE A 297 12.24 -22.85 1.22
CA PHE A 297 12.34 -21.74 0.27
C PHE A 297 12.12 -20.38 0.94
N ARG A 298 13.12 -19.51 0.79
CA ARG A 298 13.17 -18.15 1.37
C ARG A 298 13.35 -17.07 0.30
N GLY A 299 13.10 -17.39 -0.97
CA GLY A 299 13.42 -16.50 -2.10
C GLY A 299 14.80 -16.76 -2.68
N VAL A 300 15.24 -15.87 -3.56
CA VAL A 300 16.52 -15.96 -4.27
C VAL A 300 17.43 -14.77 -3.92
N ASN A 301 18.62 -15.07 -3.40
CA ASN A 301 19.68 -14.09 -3.27
C ASN A 301 20.41 -13.96 -4.61
N THR A 302 20.37 -12.78 -5.21
CA THR A 302 20.93 -12.53 -6.53
C THR A 302 22.35 -11.95 -6.46
N MET A 303 22.87 -11.59 -5.28
CA MET A 303 24.24 -11.12 -5.17
C MET A 303 24.81 -11.45 -3.79
N ARG A 304 25.89 -12.24 -3.75
CA ARG A 304 26.55 -12.59 -2.50
C ARG A 304 26.92 -11.32 -1.72
N GLN A 305 26.57 -11.29 -0.43
CA GLN A 305 26.74 -10.13 0.45
C GLN A 305 28.14 -9.50 0.40
N ALA A 306 29.20 -10.31 0.44
CA ALA A 306 30.57 -9.80 0.41
C ALA A 306 30.87 -9.02 -0.88
N ALA A 307 30.53 -9.61 -2.04
CA ALA A 307 30.73 -8.97 -3.34
C ALA A 307 29.88 -7.70 -3.49
N TYR A 308 28.63 -7.74 -3.03
CA TYR A 308 27.75 -6.58 -3.01
C TYR A 308 28.31 -5.45 -2.13
N THR A 309 28.78 -5.78 -0.93
CA THR A 309 29.40 -4.82 -0.01
C THR A 309 30.63 -4.17 -0.62
N ASP A 310 31.51 -4.94 -1.26
CA ASP A 310 32.71 -4.41 -1.91
C ASP A 310 32.37 -3.45 -3.06
N VAL A 311 31.39 -3.81 -3.90
CA VAL A 311 30.89 -2.93 -4.97
C VAL A 311 30.31 -1.64 -4.41
N VAL A 312 29.49 -1.72 -3.37
CA VAL A 312 28.85 -0.54 -2.76
C VAL A 312 29.89 0.40 -2.15
N LYS A 313 30.87 -0.13 -1.42
CA LYS A 313 31.98 0.66 -0.87
C LYS A 313 32.76 1.34 -1.98
N GLU A 314 33.04 0.62 -3.05
CA GLU A 314 33.77 1.16 -4.20
C GLU A 314 33.01 2.30 -4.89
N LEU A 315 31.70 2.15 -5.09
CA LEU A 315 30.85 3.22 -5.61
C LEU A 315 30.90 4.47 -4.71
N ASN A 316 30.84 4.30 -3.39
CA ASN A 316 30.93 5.44 -2.46
C ASN A 316 32.30 6.15 -2.52
N ARG A 317 33.40 5.40 -2.64
CA ARG A 317 34.76 5.97 -2.83
C ARG A 317 34.85 6.80 -4.11
N LEU A 318 34.27 6.28 -5.19
CA LEU A 318 34.18 6.96 -6.49
C LEU A 318 33.15 8.11 -6.51
N GLY A 319 32.43 8.36 -5.41
CA GLY A 319 31.47 9.46 -5.28
C GLY A 319 30.08 9.16 -5.83
N TRP A 320 29.81 7.92 -6.22
CA TRP A 320 28.51 7.50 -6.73
C TRP A 320 27.53 7.22 -5.59
N ARG A 321 26.31 7.76 -5.70
CA ARG A 321 25.19 7.32 -4.87
C ARG A 321 24.54 6.08 -5.44
N VAL A 322 24.03 5.23 -4.56
CA VAL A 322 23.49 3.92 -4.90
C VAL A 322 22.00 3.86 -4.54
N ALA A 323 21.26 3.21 -5.42
CA ALA A 323 19.87 2.82 -5.25
C ALA A 323 19.78 1.31 -5.47
N THR A 324 19.40 0.54 -4.45
CA THR A 324 19.42 -0.93 -4.52
C THR A 324 18.01 -1.49 -4.47
N HIS A 325 17.70 -2.37 -5.41
CA HIS A 325 16.52 -3.25 -5.38
C HIS A 325 16.58 -4.19 -4.17
N ALA A 326 15.57 -4.09 -3.30
CA ALA A 326 15.37 -5.00 -2.19
C ALA A 326 13.87 -5.21 -1.93
N VAL A 327 13.40 -6.43 -2.19
CA VAL A 327 12.01 -6.84 -1.95
C VAL A 327 11.86 -7.47 -0.57
N GLY A 328 12.57 -8.56 -0.31
CA GLY A 328 12.46 -9.30 0.94
C GLY A 328 13.15 -8.62 2.12
N ASP A 329 12.75 -8.97 3.34
CA ASP A 329 13.30 -8.36 4.55
C ASP A 329 14.75 -8.76 4.83
N ALA A 330 15.18 -9.97 4.47
CA ALA A 330 16.60 -10.33 4.54
C ALA A 330 17.43 -9.58 3.49
N ALA A 331 16.86 -9.32 2.31
CA ALA A 331 17.48 -8.46 1.30
C ALA A 331 17.70 -7.02 1.83
N ILE A 332 16.74 -6.47 2.58
CA ILE A 332 16.90 -5.15 3.21
C ILE A 332 18.03 -5.17 4.25
N ASP A 333 18.23 -6.26 4.99
CA ASP A 333 19.37 -6.37 5.91
C ASP A 333 20.71 -6.32 5.21
N GLU A 334 20.83 -7.03 4.08
CA GLU A 334 22.00 -7.06 3.23
C GLU A 334 22.34 -5.68 2.66
N VAL A 335 21.33 -4.94 2.19
CA VAL A 335 21.44 -3.54 1.77
C VAL A 335 21.92 -2.64 2.90
N LEU A 336 21.30 -2.76 4.09
CA LEU A 336 21.67 -1.94 5.23
C LEU A 336 23.10 -2.21 5.70
N ALA A 337 23.52 -3.48 5.76
CA ALA A 337 24.88 -3.85 6.14
C ALA A 337 25.93 -3.27 5.18
N ALA A 338 25.69 -3.36 3.86
CA ALA A 338 26.60 -2.79 2.87
C ALA A 338 26.64 -1.25 2.93
N TYR A 339 25.49 -0.61 3.11
CA TYR A 339 25.38 0.85 3.21
C TYR A 339 26.02 1.37 4.50
N GLU A 340 25.87 0.66 5.62
CA GLU A 340 26.57 0.95 6.88
C GLU A 340 28.09 0.84 6.72
N ALA A 341 28.57 -0.22 6.07
CA ALA A 341 29.99 -0.41 5.79
C ALA A 341 30.56 0.70 4.90
N ALA A 342 29.83 1.11 3.86
CA ALA A 342 30.24 2.24 3.02
C ALA A 342 30.18 3.57 3.78
N ASN A 343 29.14 3.80 4.58
CA ASN A 343 28.99 5.01 5.39
C ASN A 343 30.11 5.17 6.42
N ALA A 344 30.61 4.07 6.98
CA ALA A 344 31.74 4.06 7.89
C ALA A 344 33.04 4.55 7.23
N GLU A 345 33.24 4.31 5.94
CA GLU A 345 34.40 4.85 5.19
C GLU A 345 34.19 6.32 4.79
N ARG A 346 32.98 6.64 4.33
CA ARG A 346 32.61 8.00 3.93
C ARG A 346 31.12 8.19 4.08
N SER A 347 30.71 9.17 4.89
CA SER A 347 29.30 9.42 5.17
C SER A 347 28.44 9.47 3.90
N ILE A 348 27.33 8.73 3.89
CA ILE A 348 26.33 8.74 2.81
C ILE A 348 25.12 9.63 3.12
N ALA A 349 25.02 10.12 4.36
CA ALA A 349 23.90 10.95 4.80
C ALA A 349 23.76 12.22 3.94
N GLY A 350 22.53 12.63 3.62
CA GLY A 350 22.26 13.77 2.74
C GLY A 350 22.56 13.54 1.25
N LYS A 351 23.15 12.41 0.87
CA LYS A 351 23.49 12.09 -0.53
C LYS A 351 22.37 11.40 -1.30
N ARG A 352 21.18 11.23 -0.68
CA ARG A 352 19.99 10.61 -1.28
C ARG A 352 20.22 9.18 -1.79
N TRP A 353 20.98 8.39 -1.04
CA TRP A 353 21.05 6.94 -1.24
C TRP A 353 19.67 6.34 -1.01
N ALA A 354 19.33 5.32 -1.79
CA ALA A 354 17.96 4.81 -1.81
C ALA A 354 17.89 3.29 -1.66
N ILE A 355 16.78 2.86 -1.07
CA ILE A 355 16.26 1.50 -1.24
C ILE A 355 15.12 1.58 -2.24
N GLU A 356 15.23 0.78 -3.29
CA GLU A 356 14.17 0.57 -4.28
C GLU A 356 13.22 -0.49 -3.78
N HIS A 357 11.93 -0.24 -3.98
CA HIS A 357 10.80 -0.95 -3.42
C HIS A 357 10.69 -0.71 -1.91
N GLY A 358 11.71 -1.09 -1.13
CA GLY A 358 11.62 -1.09 0.33
C GLY A 358 10.38 -1.89 0.72
N PHE A 359 10.26 -3.08 0.16
CA PHE A 359 8.94 -3.66 -0.04
C PHE A 359 8.36 -4.20 1.27
N ILE A 360 9.15 -4.85 2.11
CA ILE A 360 8.67 -5.36 3.41
C ILE A 360 9.62 -5.07 4.59
N PRO A 361 9.84 -3.79 4.94
CA PRO A 361 10.73 -3.44 6.04
C PRO A 361 10.24 -4.01 7.39
N GLN A 362 11.17 -4.41 8.24
CA GLN A 362 10.90 -4.83 9.62
C GLN A 362 11.14 -3.68 10.61
N ALA A 363 10.56 -3.81 11.81
CA ALA A 363 10.59 -2.77 12.83
C ALA A 363 12.02 -2.34 13.22
N ASP A 364 12.95 -3.31 13.29
CA ASP A 364 14.36 -3.14 13.60
C ASP A 364 15.17 -2.47 12.48
N GLN A 365 14.67 -2.48 11.24
CA GLN A 365 15.36 -1.89 10.09
C GLN A 365 15.14 -0.38 10.00
N PHE A 366 14.00 0.15 10.45
CA PHE A 366 13.71 1.59 10.35
C PHE A 366 14.74 2.49 11.04
N PRO A 367 15.22 2.21 12.27
CA PRO A 367 16.26 3.02 12.90
C PRO A 367 17.56 3.06 12.09
N ARG A 368 17.98 1.92 11.53
CA ARG A 368 19.18 1.80 10.68
C ARG A 368 19.02 2.62 9.40
N MET A 369 17.89 2.47 8.71
CA MET A 369 17.54 3.26 7.53
C MET A 369 17.54 4.76 7.82
N LYS A 370 17.07 5.17 9.01
CA LYS A 370 17.01 6.59 9.40
C LYS A 370 18.39 7.15 9.73
N ALA A 371 19.25 6.37 10.39
CA ALA A 371 20.62 6.76 10.71
C ALA A 371 21.47 7.03 9.46
N LEU A 372 21.21 6.29 8.38
CA LEU A 372 21.86 6.47 7.08
C LEU A 372 21.23 7.57 6.21
N ASP A 373 20.13 8.20 6.64
CA ASP A 373 19.36 9.20 5.89
C ASP A 373 18.90 8.69 4.50
N LEU A 374 18.39 7.45 4.45
CA LEU A 374 17.96 6.82 3.20
C LEU A 374 16.65 7.41 2.67
N VAL A 375 16.56 7.47 1.34
CA VAL A 375 15.33 7.74 0.58
C VAL A 375 14.67 6.40 0.23
N ILE A 376 13.34 6.37 0.27
CA ILE A 376 12.58 5.19 -0.15
C ILE A 376 11.93 5.47 -1.49
N SER A 377 12.18 4.61 -2.46
CA SER A 377 11.50 4.62 -3.74
C SER A 377 10.50 3.47 -3.73
N ALA A 378 9.22 3.78 -3.52
CA ALA A 378 8.15 2.82 -3.27
C ALA A 378 7.12 2.84 -4.40
N GLN A 379 6.82 1.67 -4.95
CA GLN A 379 5.95 1.54 -6.13
C GLN A 379 4.60 0.90 -5.76
N ASP A 380 3.59 1.15 -6.59
CA ASP A 380 2.20 0.79 -6.32
C ASP A 380 1.81 -0.64 -6.73
N HIS A 381 2.73 -1.61 -6.60
CA HIS A 381 2.52 -3.03 -6.95
C HIS A 381 1.25 -3.63 -6.33
N LEU A 382 0.81 -3.16 -5.15
CA LEU A 382 -0.45 -3.58 -4.53
C LEU A 382 -1.70 -3.35 -5.42
N TYR A 383 -1.61 -2.51 -6.44
CA TYR A 383 -2.67 -2.30 -7.42
C TYR A 383 -3.01 -3.58 -8.21
N LEU A 384 -2.02 -4.45 -8.48
CA LEU A 384 -2.21 -5.71 -9.20
C LEU A 384 -1.76 -6.92 -8.38
N ALA A 385 -0.59 -6.87 -7.75
CA ALA A 385 0.08 -8.04 -7.20
C ALA A 385 -0.51 -8.56 -5.87
N GLY A 386 -1.44 -7.83 -5.24
CA GLY A 386 -2.00 -8.16 -3.91
C GLY A 386 -2.37 -9.64 -3.72
N PRO A 387 -3.17 -10.26 -4.62
CA PRO A 387 -3.51 -11.68 -4.54
C PRO A 387 -2.28 -12.61 -4.58
N SER A 388 -1.33 -12.35 -5.49
CA SER A 388 -0.09 -13.13 -5.59
C SER A 388 0.76 -13.01 -4.33
N LEU A 389 0.84 -11.82 -3.72
CA LEU A 389 1.57 -11.62 -2.45
C LEU A 389 0.96 -12.43 -1.31
N VAL A 390 -0.38 -12.49 -1.21
CA VAL A 390 -1.06 -13.32 -0.20
C VAL A 390 -0.76 -14.80 -0.43
N SER A 391 -0.72 -15.24 -1.70
CA SER A 391 -0.37 -16.61 -2.07
C SER A 391 1.07 -16.96 -1.69
N TYR A 392 2.04 -16.11 -2.05
CA TYR A 392 3.46 -16.37 -1.78
C TYR A 392 3.83 -16.27 -0.30
N TRP A 393 3.27 -15.31 0.42
CA TRP A 393 3.80 -14.89 1.73
C TRP A 393 2.82 -15.07 2.89
N GLY A 394 1.55 -15.37 2.59
CA GLY A 394 0.46 -15.38 3.56
C GLY A 394 -0.03 -13.97 3.90
N ALA A 395 -1.31 -13.88 4.29
CA ALA A 395 -2.00 -12.60 4.50
C ALA A 395 -1.31 -11.69 5.52
N LYS A 396 -0.80 -12.24 6.64
CA LYS A 396 -0.12 -11.46 7.69
C LYS A 396 1.13 -10.75 7.16
N ARG A 397 1.93 -11.43 6.34
CA ARG A 397 3.16 -10.86 5.76
C ARG A 397 2.80 -9.87 4.65
N ALA A 398 1.92 -10.26 3.73
CA ALA A 398 1.47 -9.42 2.61
C ALA A 398 0.83 -8.08 3.06
N ALA A 399 0.15 -8.06 4.21
CA ALA A 399 -0.44 -6.84 4.76
C ALA A 399 0.58 -5.76 5.16
N ARG A 400 1.87 -6.11 5.25
CA ARG A 400 2.97 -5.20 5.61
C ARG A 400 3.73 -4.68 4.40
N THR A 401 3.34 -5.07 3.19
CA THR A 401 4.00 -4.68 1.95
C THR A 401 3.80 -3.20 1.64
N THR A 402 4.86 -2.56 1.16
CA THR A 402 4.96 -1.14 0.80
C THR A 402 4.26 -0.23 1.82
N PRO A 403 4.72 -0.20 3.09
CA PRO A 403 4.00 0.47 4.17
C PRO A 403 4.24 2.00 4.12
N MET A 404 3.69 2.66 3.10
CA MET A 404 3.86 4.09 2.80
C MET A 404 3.65 4.97 4.02
N ARG A 405 2.60 4.68 4.81
CA ARG A 405 2.28 5.44 6.01
C ARG A 405 3.38 5.31 7.07
N ALA A 406 3.93 4.10 7.26
CA ALA A 406 4.99 3.86 8.23
C ALA A 406 6.26 4.63 7.88
N TYR A 407 6.60 4.73 6.59
CA TYR A 407 7.71 5.54 6.11
C TYR A 407 7.47 7.04 6.35
N LEU A 408 6.31 7.55 5.94
CA LEU A 408 5.99 8.97 6.09
C LEU A 408 5.93 9.40 7.56
N ASP A 409 5.33 8.60 8.44
CA ASP A 409 5.23 8.90 9.87
C ASP A 409 6.60 8.93 10.57
N ARG A 410 7.58 8.20 10.05
CA ARG A 410 8.98 8.19 10.53
C ARG A 410 9.84 9.27 9.86
N GLY A 411 9.24 10.10 9.00
CA GLY A 411 9.90 11.23 8.34
C GLY A 411 10.91 10.78 7.28
N PHE A 412 10.69 9.65 6.61
CA PHE A 412 11.45 9.31 5.41
C PHE A 412 11.01 10.18 4.23
N VAL A 413 11.95 10.50 3.35
CA VAL A 413 11.62 11.01 2.02
C VAL A 413 11.20 9.80 1.19
N VAL A 414 9.97 9.84 0.67
CA VAL A 414 9.42 8.76 -0.14
C VAL A 414 9.12 9.28 -1.54
N ALA A 415 9.68 8.63 -2.55
CA ALA A 415 9.30 8.82 -3.95
C ALA A 415 8.33 7.69 -4.35
N GLY A 416 7.15 8.07 -4.84
CA GLY A 416 6.22 7.11 -5.44
C GLY A 416 6.65 6.75 -6.86
N GLY A 417 6.34 5.55 -7.32
CA GLY A 417 6.51 5.15 -8.72
C GLY A 417 5.59 4.01 -9.12
N THR A 418 5.69 3.56 -10.37
CA THR A 418 4.84 2.48 -10.89
C THR A 418 5.61 1.20 -11.16
N ASP A 419 6.92 1.29 -11.37
CA ASP A 419 7.70 0.18 -11.91
C ASP A 419 7.19 -0.30 -13.29
N SER A 420 6.52 0.60 -14.02
CA SER A 420 5.96 0.30 -15.34
C SER A 420 7.03 -0.28 -16.28
N ALA A 421 6.74 -1.32 -17.07
CA ALA A 421 5.39 -1.85 -17.36
C ALA A 421 4.78 -2.84 -16.34
N VAL A 422 5.46 -3.15 -15.23
CA VAL A 422 4.94 -4.11 -14.23
C VAL A 422 3.60 -3.65 -13.67
N VAL A 423 3.51 -2.39 -13.25
CA VAL A 423 2.23 -1.74 -12.96
C VAL A 423 1.95 -0.70 -14.05
N PRO A 424 0.77 -0.72 -14.69
CA PRO A 424 0.44 0.25 -15.73
C PRO A 424 0.47 1.69 -15.19
N TRP A 425 1.33 2.52 -15.78
CA TRP A 425 1.40 3.97 -15.50
C TRP A 425 0.09 4.69 -15.87
N ARG A 426 -0.61 4.23 -16.92
CA ARG A 426 -2.02 4.55 -17.11
C ARG A 426 -2.82 3.58 -16.28
N ARG A 427 -3.24 4.03 -15.10
CA ARG A 427 -4.35 3.38 -14.42
C ARG A 427 -5.54 3.47 -15.36
N ALA A 428 -5.92 2.35 -15.97
CA ALA A 428 -7.20 2.29 -16.66
C ALA A 428 -8.23 2.80 -15.65
N ARG A 429 -8.94 3.90 -15.96
CA ARG A 429 -10.25 4.07 -15.35
C ARG A 429 -10.94 2.75 -15.61
N ARG A 430 -11.24 1.96 -14.57
CA ARG A 430 -12.22 0.87 -14.70
C ARG A 430 -13.51 1.55 -15.18
N ARG A 431 -13.67 1.72 -16.48
CA ARG A 431 -14.97 1.85 -17.13
C ARG A 431 -15.46 0.42 -17.24
N SER A 432 -16.02 -0.09 -16.15
CA SER A 432 -17.05 -1.10 -16.27
C SER A 432 -18.29 -0.36 -16.78
N GLU A 433 -18.58 -0.44 -18.07
CA GLU A 433 -19.86 -0.02 -18.65
C GLU A 433 -21.04 -0.91 -18.19
N ASN A 434 -20.91 -1.65 -17.08
CA ASN A 434 -22.01 -2.44 -16.48
C ASN A 434 -21.86 -2.68 -14.96
N GLN A 435 -21.29 -1.74 -14.20
CA GLN A 435 -21.43 -1.74 -12.72
C GLN A 435 -21.79 -0.33 -12.22
N PRO A 436 -22.76 -0.19 -11.31
CA PRO A 436 -23.07 1.11 -10.70
C PRO A 436 -21.86 1.58 -9.88
N ALA A 437 -21.59 2.88 -9.97
CA ALA A 437 -20.40 3.53 -9.43
C ALA A 437 -20.27 3.35 -7.91
N GLY A 438 -19.48 2.37 -7.46
CA GLY A 438 -19.35 2.09 -6.04
C GLY A 438 -18.30 1.04 -5.70
N SER A 439 -17.07 1.15 -6.23
CA SER A 439 -15.96 0.37 -5.69
C SER A 439 -14.62 1.09 -5.88
N SER A 440 -14.16 1.70 -4.79
CA SER A 440 -12.76 1.91 -4.39
C SER A 440 -11.67 1.90 -5.47
N ALA A 441 -11.48 3.03 -6.16
CA ALA A 441 -10.20 3.39 -6.78
C ALA A 441 -9.90 4.90 -6.78
N GLY A 442 -10.71 5.70 -6.08
CA GLY A 442 -10.54 7.17 -5.96
C GLY A 442 -9.69 7.64 -4.77
N GLY A 443 -9.18 6.72 -3.94
CA GLY A 443 -8.55 7.06 -2.66
C GLY A 443 -7.23 7.84 -2.75
N ASN A 444 -6.47 7.72 -3.85
CA ASN A 444 -5.08 8.20 -3.84
C ASN A 444 -4.89 9.70 -4.01
N ASP A 445 -5.79 10.44 -4.67
CA ASP A 445 -5.57 11.86 -4.91
C ASP A 445 -5.98 12.73 -3.70
N GLN A 446 -7.05 12.37 -2.98
CA GLN A 446 -7.39 13.01 -1.69
C GLN A 446 -6.50 12.55 -0.53
N GLN A 447 -6.01 11.29 -0.55
CA GLN A 447 -5.02 10.83 0.42
C GLN A 447 -3.67 11.52 0.23
N ARG A 448 -3.19 11.77 -1.00
CA ARG A 448 -1.94 12.52 -1.23
C ARG A 448 -1.97 13.91 -0.60
N VAL A 449 -3.06 14.67 -0.76
CA VAL A 449 -3.21 16.02 -0.19
C VAL A 449 -3.34 15.97 1.35
N SER A 450 -4.13 15.03 1.88
CA SER A 450 -4.34 14.94 3.34
C SER A 450 -3.18 14.29 4.11
N HIS A 451 -2.35 13.48 3.45
CA HIS A 451 -1.14 12.88 4.03
C HIS A 451 0.00 13.89 4.11
N LEU A 452 0.14 14.78 3.12
CA LEU A 452 1.15 15.84 3.14
C LEU A 452 0.84 16.91 4.19
N ARG A 453 -0.45 17.22 4.44
CA ARG A 453 -0.87 18.10 5.55
C ARG A 453 -0.51 17.51 6.93
N ARG A 454 -0.76 16.22 7.14
CA ARG A 454 -0.55 15.54 8.43
C ARG A 454 0.92 15.21 8.73
N ALA A 455 1.72 14.87 7.71
CA ALA A 455 3.18 14.67 7.87
C ALA A 455 3.87 15.96 8.34
N ARG A 456 3.34 17.12 7.93
CA ARG A 456 3.88 18.42 8.34
C ARG A 456 3.56 18.81 9.78
N GLU A 457 2.31 18.65 10.22
CA GLU A 457 1.93 18.96 11.61
C GLU A 457 2.77 18.20 12.65
N ARG A 458 3.39 17.07 12.26
CA ARG A 458 4.31 16.28 13.07
C ARG A 458 5.78 16.75 12.95
N LEU A 459 6.23 17.13 11.76
CA LEU A 459 7.56 17.72 11.54
C LEU A 459 7.74 19.07 12.25
N ASP A 460 6.69 19.90 12.30
CA ASP A 460 6.70 21.18 13.00
C ASP A 460 6.76 20.98 14.54
N ARG A 461 6.09 19.95 15.08
CA ARG A 461 6.20 19.54 16.49
C ARG A 461 7.60 19.01 16.83
N ALA A 462 8.20 18.20 15.96
CA ALA A 462 9.56 17.68 16.17
C ALA A 462 10.64 18.79 16.11
N ARG A 463 10.42 19.87 15.34
CA ARG A 463 11.31 21.04 15.29
C ARG A 463 11.17 21.93 16.52
N GLN A 464 9.97 22.06 17.09
CA GLN A 464 9.75 22.81 18.34
C GLN A 464 10.35 22.11 19.57
N ALA A 465 10.45 20.78 19.56
CA ALA A 465 11.07 19.99 20.62
C ALA A 465 12.62 20.04 20.64
N ARG A 466 13.27 20.63 19.62
CA ARG A 466 14.74 20.72 19.48
C ARG A 466 15.35 22.06 19.95
N ARG A 467 14.69 22.79 20.85
CA ARG A 467 15.32 23.94 21.54
C ARG A 467 16.08 23.45 22.78
N PRO A 468 17.36 23.80 22.96
CA PRO A 468 18.13 23.34 24.11
C PRO A 468 17.63 24.02 25.39
N ARG A 469 17.30 23.23 26.42
CA ARG A 469 17.22 23.70 27.81
C ARG A 469 18.56 23.42 28.48
N GLY A 470 19.15 24.46 29.07
CA GLY A 470 20.42 24.39 29.81
C GLY A 470 20.33 23.56 31.11
N PRO A 471 21.47 23.30 31.75
CA PRO A 471 21.61 22.20 32.69
C PRO A 471 21.24 22.61 34.12
N SER A 472 20.55 21.72 34.83
CA SER A 472 20.65 21.65 36.28
C SER A 472 20.64 20.18 36.68
N GLY A 473 21.69 19.77 37.38
CA GLY A 473 21.96 18.38 37.73
C GLY A 473 21.34 17.97 39.06
N ARG A 474 21.29 16.64 39.26
CA ARG A 474 21.80 15.90 40.42
C ARG A 474 21.33 14.44 40.33
N HIS A 475 22.29 13.51 40.33
CA HIS A 475 22.16 12.11 40.79
C HIS A 475 22.09 12.09 42.34
N PRO A 476 21.88 10.95 43.06
CA PRO A 476 21.99 9.51 42.70
C PRO A 476 20.76 8.67 43.17
N HIS A 477 20.58 7.36 42.97
CA HIS A 477 21.40 6.21 43.36
C HIS A 477 20.93 4.89 42.70
N VAL A 478 21.82 3.91 42.76
CA VAL A 478 21.80 2.54 42.19
C VAL A 478 21.37 1.50 43.22
N SER A 479 20.61 0.49 42.80
CA SER A 479 20.67 -0.93 43.24
C SER A 479 19.71 -1.71 42.31
N GLY A 480 20.03 -2.77 41.58
CA GLY A 480 21.11 -3.75 41.71
C GLY A 480 20.58 -4.99 42.41
N GLU A 481 19.92 -5.92 41.69
CA GLU A 481 19.92 -7.34 42.06
C GLU A 481 19.55 -8.27 40.90
N LYS A 482 20.15 -9.45 40.94
CA LYS A 482 20.27 -10.52 39.94
C LYS A 482 19.47 -11.76 40.37
N ASP A 483 19.47 -12.75 39.48
CA ASP A 483 19.20 -14.20 39.70
C ASP A 483 17.70 -14.58 39.68
N ARG A 484 17.24 -15.66 39.03
CA ARG A 484 17.87 -16.86 38.46
C ARG A 484 16.93 -17.55 37.47
N ALA A 485 17.53 -18.46 36.69
CA ALA A 485 16.95 -19.30 35.66
C ALA A 485 16.32 -20.61 36.20
N ASP A 486 15.86 -21.42 35.23
CA ASP A 486 15.45 -22.84 35.24
C ASP A 486 13.91 -23.06 35.30
N GLY A 487 13.26 -23.82 34.43
CA GLY A 487 13.66 -24.62 33.27
C GLY A 487 12.48 -25.48 32.79
N GLY A 488 12.62 -26.14 31.63
CA GLY A 488 11.88 -27.36 31.28
C GLY A 488 10.78 -27.24 30.22
N HIS A 489 11.03 -27.87 29.07
CA HIS A 489 10.05 -28.24 28.04
C HIS A 489 8.94 -29.14 28.57
N ASP A 490 7.75 -29.06 27.95
CA ASP A 490 7.09 -30.23 27.35
C ASP A 490 6.06 -29.76 26.31
N ASP A 491 6.29 -30.20 25.06
CA ASP A 491 5.31 -30.25 23.98
C ASP A 491 4.31 -31.37 24.28
N ASP A 492 3.01 -31.07 24.15
CA ASP A 492 1.91 -31.96 23.73
C ASP A 492 0.58 -31.50 24.38
N GLY A 493 -0.35 -30.97 23.57
CA GLY A 493 -1.75 -30.82 24.01
C GLY A 493 -2.57 -29.62 23.52
N TRP A 494 -2.10 -28.79 22.59
CA TRP A 494 -2.75 -27.49 22.30
C TRP A 494 -3.97 -27.49 21.36
N TRP A 495 -4.71 -28.59 21.20
CA TRP A 495 -5.86 -28.61 20.27
C TRP A 495 -7.21 -29.10 20.79
N GLN A 496 -7.43 -29.36 22.07
CA GLN A 496 -8.77 -29.75 22.54
C GLN A 496 -9.16 -29.14 23.91
N ASN A 497 -10.31 -28.44 23.89
CA ASN A 497 -11.10 -27.84 25.00
C ASN A 497 -10.67 -26.40 25.38
N CYS A 498 -11.54 -25.38 25.49
CA CYS A 498 -12.86 -25.33 26.11
C CYS A 498 -13.76 -24.20 25.55
N LEU A 499 -15.06 -24.40 25.73
CA LEU A 499 -16.15 -23.42 25.70
C LEU A 499 -15.89 -22.21 26.63
N SER A 500 -16.35 -21.02 26.18
CA SER A 500 -16.48 -19.73 26.88
C SER A 500 -15.37 -19.34 27.87
N THR A 501 -14.24 -18.85 27.36
CA THR A 501 -13.31 -18.05 28.16
C THR A 501 -13.73 -16.58 28.11
N ALA A 502 -14.00 -15.99 29.28
CA ALA A 502 -14.21 -14.55 29.41
C ALA A 502 -12.98 -13.80 28.89
N MET A 503 -13.18 -12.79 28.04
CA MET A 503 -12.11 -11.98 27.47
C MET A 503 -11.37 -11.23 28.58
N SER A 504 -10.03 -11.26 28.58
CA SER A 504 -9.27 -10.56 29.61
C SER A 504 -9.43 -9.05 29.49
N SER A 505 -9.36 -8.33 30.62
CA SER A 505 -9.39 -6.85 30.66
C SER A 505 -8.39 -6.21 29.70
N HIS A 506 -7.16 -6.73 29.67
CA HIS A 506 -6.08 -6.20 28.83
C HIS A 506 -6.36 -6.39 27.33
N GLU A 507 -6.88 -7.56 26.97
CA GLU A 507 -7.25 -7.90 25.59
C GLU A 507 -8.42 -7.03 25.12
N ALA A 508 -9.46 -6.91 25.94
CA ALA A 508 -10.59 -6.01 25.68
C ALA A 508 -10.13 -4.57 25.46
N ALA A 509 -9.25 -4.06 26.32
CA ALA A 509 -8.74 -2.71 26.23
C ALA A 509 -7.94 -2.50 24.94
N THR A 510 -7.08 -3.45 24.58
CA THR A 510 -6.27 -3.38 23.36
C THR A 510 -7.16 -3.40 22.12
N THR A 511 -8.10 -4.33 22.03
CA THR A 511 -9.02 -4.45 20.89
C THR A 511 -9.92 -3.23 20.74
N LEU A 512 -10.45 -2.67 21.84
CA LEU A 512 -11.25 -1.43 21.81
C LEU A 512 -10.42 -0.25 21.28
N CYS A 513 -9.14 -0.16 21.61
CA CYS A 513 -8.25 0.88 21.07
C CYS A 513 -8.06 0.71 19.55
N GLU A 514 -7.83 -0.52 19.11
CA GLU A 514 -7.65 -0.81 17.68
C GLU A 514 -8.91 -0.53 16.86
N ILE A 515 -10.09 -0.92 17.36
CA ILE A 515 -11.39 -0.58 16.76
C ILE A 515 -11.53 0.93 16.65
N GLY A 516 -11.23 1.67 17.72
CA GLY A 516 -11.31 3.12 17.70
C GLY A 516 -10.38 3.78 16.68
N HIS A 517 -9.15 3.25 16.53
CA HIS A 517 -8.22 3.71 15.49
C HIS A 517 -8.77 3.46 14.08
N ARG A 518 -9.35 2.28 13.83
CA ARG A 518 -9.94 1.93 12.53
C ARG A 518 -11.17 2.79 12.22
N PHE A 519 -12.08 2.95 13.17
CA PHE A 519 -13.29 3.76 12.99
C PHE A 519 -12.96 5.24 12.82
N TYR A 520 -11.95 5.75 13.53
CA TYR A 520 -11.46 7.11 13.33
C TYR A 520 -10.88 7.31 11.92
N ALA A 521 -10.11 6.34 11.41
CA ALA A 521 -9.57 6.38 10.06
C ALA A 521 -10.66 6.38 8.98
N ARG A 522 -11.80 5.74 9.24
CA ARG A 522 -13.00 5.73 8.39
C ARG A 522 -13.89 6.96 8.56
N GLY A 523 -13.58 7.85 9.51
CA GLY A 523 -14.34 9.08 9.75
C GLY A 523 -15.64 8.88 10.53
N TRP A 524 -15.82 7.74 11.20
CA TRP A 524 -17.05 7.41 11.93
C TRP A 524 -17.08 7.93 13.37
N VAL A 525 -15.95 8.37 13.92
CA VAL A 525 -15.83 8.82 15.33
C VAL A 525 -14.90 10.03 15.46
N LEU A 526 -15.24 11.11 14.75
CA LEU A 526 -14.46 12.35 14.72
C LEU A 526 -14.78 13.27 15.89
N GLY A 527 -13.82 14.09 16.34
CA GLY A 527 -14.08 15.11 17.36
C GLY A 527 -14.54 14.55 18.71
N THR A 528 -13.88 13.48 19.18
CA THR A 528 -14.20 12.73 20.42
C THR A 528 -15.58 12.07 20.46
N SER A 529 -16.28 12.01 19.33
CA SER A 529 -17.58 11.34 19.22
C SER A 529 -17.49 9.81 19.31
N GLY A 530 -18.64 9.17 19.53
CA GLY A 530 -18.78 7.73 19.68
C GLY A 530 -18.26 7.19 21.02
N ASN A 531 -18.60 5.95 21.32
CA ASN A 531 -18.08 5.20 22.48
C ASN A 531 -18.13 3.69 22.20
N PHE A 532 -17.19 2.94 22.75
CA PHE A 532 -17.07 1.50 22.53
C PHE A 532 -16.95 0.78 23.86
N SER A 533 -17.62 -0.37 23.98
CA SER A 533 -17.54 -1.18 25.19
C SER A 533 -17.53 -2.68 24.93
N ALA A 534 -16.95 -3.44 25.86
CA ALA A 534 -16.99 -4.89 25.91
C ALA A 534 -17.35 -5.39 27.32
N VAL A 535 -18.19 -6.42 27.40
CA VAL A 535 -18.56 -7.07 28.66
C VAL A 535 -17.41 -7.98 29.09
N LEU A 536 -16.84 -7.74 30.27
CA LEU A 536 -15.75 -8.54 30.84
C LEU A 536 -16.30 -9.66 31.72
N SER A 537 -17.32 -9.36 32.51
CA SER A 537 -18.03 -10.33 33.34
C SER A 537 -19.51 -9.99 33.39
N ARG A 538 -20.37 -11.01 33.56
CA ARG A 538 -21.81 -10.83 33.79
C ARG A 538 -22.20 -10.97 35.26
N ASP A 539 -21.36 -11.61 36.06
CA ASP A 539 -21.58 -11.82 37.49
C ASP A 539 -20.23 -11.84 38.26
N PRO A 540 -19.88 -10.77 39.00
CA PRO A 540 -20.54 -9.47 38.98
C PRO A 540 -20.43 -8.81 37.60
N PHE A 541 -21.43 -8.02 37.21
CA PHE A 541 -21.41 -7.36 35.90
C PHE A 541 -20.31 -6.31 35.81
N GLU A 542 -19.45 -6.44 34.80
CA GLU A 542 -18.32 -5.56 34.55
C GLU A 542 -18.17 -5.26 33.05
N LEU A 543 -18.02 -3.99 32.72
CA LEU A 543 -17.94 -3.49 31.35
C LEU A 543 -16.66 -2.64 31.18
N ALA A 544 -15.83 -3.00 30.21
CA ALA A 544 -14.75 -2.14 29.71
C ALA A 544 -15.35 -1.12 28.72
N ILE A 545 -15.11 0.17 28.91
CA ILE A 545 -15.66 1.24 28.07
C ILE A 545 -14.63 2.35 27.82
N THR A 546 -14.62 2.90 26.61
CA THR A 546 -13.74 4.03 26.27
C THR A 546 -14.14 5.32 27.00
N ALA A 547 -13.17 6.15 27.38
CA ALA A 547 -13.41 7.49 27.94
C ALA A 547 -13.98 8.49 26.89
N SER A 548 -14.91 9.37 27.29
CA SER A 548 -15.65 10.27 26.38
C SER A 548 -14.85 11.46 25.83
N ALA A 549 -13.86 11.95 26.57
CA ALA A 549 -13.09 13.14 26.20
C ALA A 549 -11.80 12.83 25.42
N VAL A 550 -11.61 11.55 25.06
CA VAL A 550 -10.44 11.09 24.32
C VAL A 550 -10.82 10.88 22.86
N ALA A 551 -10.06 11.47 21.94
CA ALA A 551 -10.24 11.21 20.53
C ALA A 551 -10.07 9.70 20.27
N LYS A 552 -11.07 9.07 19.64
CA LYS A 552 -11.06 7.60 19.44
C LYS A 552 -9.88 7.12 18.58
N GLY A 553 -9.30 8.02 17.78
CA GLY A 553 -8.07 7.80 17.03
C GLY A 553 -6.77 7.83 17.86
N ASP A 554 -6.82 8.23 19.12
CA ASP A 554 -5.66 8.33 20.04
C ASP A 554 -5.86 7.48 21.32
N LEU A 555 -6.75 6.47 21.25
CA LEU A 555 -7.00 5.59 22.38
C LEU A 555 -5.75 4.79 22.77
N ARG A 556 -5.62 4.58 24.06
CA ARG A 556 -4.57 3.76 24.68
C ARG A 556 -5.27 2.87 25.71
N PRO A 557 -4.68 1.72 26.10
CA PRO A 557 -5.30 0.88 27.12
C PRO A 557 -5.62 1.63 28.41
N SER A 558 -4.83 2.64 28.79
CA SER A 558 -5.09 3.53 29.93
C SER A 558 -6.34 4.42 29.81
N HIS A 559 -6.94 4.52 28.63
CA HIS A 559 -8.17 5.28 28.36
C HIS A 559 -9.42 4.39 28.37
N ILE A 560 -9.27 3.11 28.71
CA ILE A 560 -10.35 2.15 28.85
C ILE A 560 -10.68 2.04 30.33
N LEU A 561 -11.91 2.42 30.67
CA LEU A 561 -12.43 2.46 32.02
C LEU A 561 -13.26 1.21 32.28
N HIS A 562 -13.31 0.76 33.53
CA HIS A 562 -14.14 -0.37 33.92
C HIS A 562 -15.32 0.15 34.73
N CYS A 563 -16.54 -0.20 34.36
CA CYS A 563 -17.73 0.17 35.10
C CYS A 563 -18.60 -1.03 35.50
N ASN A 564 -19.26 -0.89 36.65
CA ASN A 564 -20.24 -1.86 37.14
C ASN A 564 -21.60 -1.65 36.48
N ASP A 565 -22.59 -2.42 36.91
CA ASP A 565 -23.96 -2.37 36.41
C ASP A 565 -24.72 -1.05 36.63
N GLN A 566 -24.18 -0.16 37.45
CA GLN A 566 -24.71 1.18 37.68
C GLN A 566 -23.92 2.25 36.91
N GLY A 567 -22.97 1.85 36.05
CA GLY A 567 -22.11 2.75 35.29
C GLY A 567 -21.05 3.45 36.14
N ARG A 568 -20.80 2.99 37.38
CA ARG A 568 -19.78 3.56 38.27
C ARG A 568 -18.44 2.85 38.05
N SER A 569 -17.34 3.61 38.16
CA SER A 569 -15.99 3.03 38.01
C SER A 569 -15.72 1.95 39.07
N VAL A 570 -15.14 0.83 38.65
CA VAL A 570 -14.78 -0.31 39.53
C VAL A 570 -13.31 -0.25 39.96
N CYS A 571 -12.50 0.61 39.32
CA CYS A 571 -11.07 0.76 39.59
C CYS A 571 -10.64 2.24 39.68
N ASP A 572 -9.49 2.47 40.34
CA ASP A 572 -8.88 3.79 40.60
C ASP A 572 -8.27 4.46 39.35
N THR A 573 -8.70 4.06 38.15
CA THR A 573 -8.20 4.62 36.88
C THR A 573 -8.67 6.07 36.74
N PRO A 574 -7.78 7.05 36.49
CA PRO A 574 -8.18 8.45 36.32
C PRO A 574 -9.10 8.63 35.11
N GLY A 575 -10.33 9.10 35.35
CA GLY A 575 -11.29 9.41 34.30
C GLY A 575 -12.74 9.25 34.76
N THR A 576 -13.67 9.92 34.08
CA THR A 576 -15.10 9.75 34.32
C THR A 576 -15.66 8.83 33.22
N PRO A 577 -16.37 7.74 33.58
CA PRO A 577 -17.11 6.93 32.61
C PRO A 577 -18.03 7.80 31.75
N SER A 578 -18.25 7.37 30.51
CA SER A 578 -19.10 8.14 29.59
C SER A 578 -20.52 8.29 30.12
N ALA A 579 -21.15 9.45 29.88
CA ALA A 579 -22.57 9.65 30.10
C ALA A 579 -23.40 8.55 29.38
N GLU A 580 -22.87 8.04 28.26
CA GLU A 580 -23.48 6.98 27.45
C GLU A 580 -23.28 5.56 28.03
N ALA A 581 -22.54 5.39 29.14
CA ALA A 581 -22.30 4.07 29.74
C ALA A 581 -23.61 3.34 30.10
N LEU A 582 -24.64 4.07 30.54
CA LEU A 582 -25.95 3.50 30.85
C LEU A 582 -26.63 2.89 29.61
N LEU A 583 -26.44 3.47 28.43
CA LEU A 583 -26.98 2.93 27.17
C LEU A 583 -26.25 1.63 26.81
N HIS A 584 -24.92 1.61 26.91
CA HIS A 584 -24.12 0.41 26.65
C HIS A 584 -24.52 -0.74 27.58
N ILE A 585 -24.74 -0.48 28.88
CA ILE A 585 -25.21 -1.47 29.85
C ILE A 585 -26.62 -1.97 29.49
N ALA A 586 -27.54 -1.06 29.17
CA ALA A 586 -28.91 -1.40 28.78
C ALA A 586 -28.94 -2.32 27.55
N ILE A 587 -28.15 -2.00 26.51
CA ILE A 587 -28.03 -2.81 25.29
C ILE A 587 -27.41 -4.17 25.61
N ALA A 588 -26.27 -4.21 26.33
CA ALA A 588 -25.57 -5.44 26.68
C ALA A 588 -26.43 -6.42 27.49
N ARG A 589 -27.34 -5.89 28.32
CA ARG A 589 -28.33 -6.69 29.06
C ARG A 589 -29.47 -7.15 28.17
N ARG A 590 -30.12 -6.21 27.45
CA ARG A 590 -31.31 -6.53 26.66
C ARG A 590 -31.03 -7.49 25.51
N ARG A 591 -29.83 -7.43 24.94
CA ARG A 591 -29.41 -8.22 23.77
C ARG A 591 -28.50 -9.39 24.12
N HIS A 592 -28.17 -9.58 25.40
CA HIS A 592 -27.11 -10.49 25.81
C HIS A 592 -25.80 -10.27 25.01
N ALA A 593 -25.51 -9.03 24.61
CA ALA A 593 -24.36 -8.71 23.77
C ALA A 593 -23.05 -8.79 24.56
N GLY A 594 -21.97 -9.22 23.92
CA GLY A 594 -20.60 -9.19 24.45
C GLY A 594 -19.89 -7.86 24.16
N ALA A 595 -20.34 -7.11 23.16
CA ALA A 595 -19.83 -5.78 22.83
C ALA A 595 -20.92 -4.84 22.32
N VAL A 596 -20.71 -3.54 22.54
CA VAL A 596 -21.59 -2.46 22.06
C VAL A 596 -20.71 -1.35 21.49
N LEU A 597 -20.98 -0.94 20.25
CA LEU A 597 -20.22 0.07 19.52
C LEU A 597 -21.14 1.19 19.07
N HIS A 598 -20.68 2.43 19.27
CA HIS A 598 -21.40 3.64 18.92
C HIS A 598 -20.57 4.56 18.01
N THR A 599 -21.12 4.91 16.84
CA THR A 599 -20.50 5.77 15.82
C THR A 599 -21.33 7.02 15.51
N HIS A 600 -20.68 8.07 15.02
CA HIS A 600 -21.24 9.36 14.60
C HIS A 600 -20.82 9.66 13.16
N SER A 601 -21.24 8.80 12.21
CA SER A 601 -20.95 9.03 10.80
C SER A 601 -21.84 10.14 10.22
N VAL A 602 -21.41 10.69 9.09
CA VAL A 602 -22.21 11.67 8.33
C VAL A 602 -23.57 11.09 7.96
N TRP A 603 -23.60 9.84 7.49
CA TRP A 603 -24.82 9.22 6.97
C TRP A 603 -25.79 8.80 8.08
N SER A 604 -25.30 8.26 9.20
CA SER A 604 -26.16 7.99 10.36
C SER A 604 -26.80 9.27 10.92
N THR A 605 -26.03 10.37 10.96
CA THR A 605 -26.53 11.68 11.40
C THR A 605 -27.59 12.25 10.46
N MET A 606 -27.32 12.23 9.15
CA MET A 606 -28.25 12.77 8.14
C MET A 606 -29.54 11.95 8.03
N LEU A 607 -29.42 10.62 7.92
CA LEU A 607 -30.59 9.75 7.76
C LEU A 607 -31.45 9.69 9.01
N SER A 608 -30.84 9.70 10.20
CA SER A 608 -31.62 9.72 11.44
C SER A 608 -32.49 10.97 11.57
N ASP A 609 -32.07 12.12 11.05
CA ASP A 609 -32.91 13.31 11.00
C ASP A 609 -33.97 13.24 9.90
N ALA A 610 -33.54 12.86 8.70
CA ALA A 610 -34.40 12.88 7.52
C ALA A 610 -35.52 11.84 7.57
N CYS A 611 -35.30 10.71 8.26
CA CYS A 611 -36.27 9.64 8.43
C CYS A 611 -37.00 9.66 9.79
N ALA A 612 -36.76 10.69 10.63
CA ALA A 612 -37.32 10.74 11.99
C ALA A 612 -38.85 10.66 12.02
N ALA A 613 -39.54 11.28 11.05
CA ALA A 613 -41.00 11.25 10.95
C ALA A 613 -41.56 9.84 10.67
N GLY A 614 -40.76 8.96 10.06
CA GLY A 614 -41.11 7.56 9.82
C GLY A 614 -40.76 6.61 10.97
N GLY A 615 -40.13 7.12 12.05
CA GLY A 615 -39.75 6.32 13.22
C GLY A 615 -38.54 5.39 13.02
N GLY A 616 -37.99 5.28 11.82
CA GLY A 616 -36.86 4.40 11.52
C GLY A 616 -36.46 4.39 10.05
N VAL A 617 -35.41 3.64 9.74
CA VAL A 617 -34.89 3.41 8.38
C VAL A 617 -35.11 1.95 8.01
N ALA A 618 -35.82 1.68 6.92
CA ALA A 618 -35.94 0.34 6.34
C ALA A 618 -34.85 0.14 5.27
N ILE A 619 -34.16 -0.99 5.33
CA ILE A 619 -33.13 -1.37 4.36
C ILE A 619 -33.39 -2.80 3.89
N GLU A 620 -33.56 -2.99 2.58
CA GLU A 620 -33.84 -4.28 1.96
C GLU A 620 -33.17 -4.39 0.58
N GLY A 621 -33.01 -5.61 0.07
CA GLY A 621 -32.48 -5.84 -1.28
C GLY A 621 -30.97 -5.66 -1.45
N TYR A 622 -30.22 -5.50 -0.36
CA TYR A 622 -28.75 -5.42 -0.39
C TYR A 622 -28.11 -6.73 0.11
N GLU A 623 -27.21 -7.30 -0.69
CA GLU A 623 -26.46 -8.53 -0.35
C GLU A 623 -25.70 -8.41 0.97
N MET A 624 -25.24 -7.19 1.30
CA MET A 624 -24.53 -6.86 2.53
C MET A 624 -25.32 -7.18 3.81
N LEU A 625 -26.66 -7.28 3.74
CA LEU A 625 -27.50 -7.64 4.89
C LEU A 625 -27.22 -9.05 5.43
N LYS A 626 -26.76 -9.99 4.59
CA LYS A 626 -26.34 -11.35 5.03
C LYS A 626 -25.14 -11.34 5.96
N GLY A 627 -24.44 -10.21 6.04
CA GLY A 627 -23.37 -10.01 7.00
C GLY A 627 -23.87 -9.61 8.39
N LEU A 628 -25.16 -9.45 8.64
CA LEU A 628 -25.69 -9.28 9.99
C LEU A 628 -25.90 -10.65 10.66
N ALA A 629 -25.68 -10.74 11.97
CA ALA A 629 -25.84 -11.98 12.71
C ALA A 629 -27.25 -12.57 12.52
N GLY A 630 -27.34 -13.88 12.26
CA GLY A 630 -28.64 -14.54 12.07
C GLY A 630 -29.33 -14.28 10.72
N VAL A 631 -28.79 -13.42 9.84
CA VAL A 631 -29.38 -13.13 8.53
C VAL A 631 -28.76 -14.04 7.45
N THR A 632 -29.56 -14.93 6.87
CA THR A 632 -29.09 -15.94 5.90
C THR A 632 -29.66 -15.77 4.48
N THR A 633 -30.65 -14.90 4.29
CA THR A 633 -31.34 -14.70 3.01
C THR A 633 -31.17 -13.27 2.50
N HIS A 634 -31.34 -13.09 1.18
CA HIS A 634 -31.31 -11.77 0.53
C HIS A 634 -32.67 -11.05 0.62
N GLU A 635 -33.70 -11.72 1.12
CA GLU A 635 -35.05 -11.19 1.34
C GLU A 635 -35.20 -10.51 2.71
N HIS A 636 -34.13 -10.48 3.51
CA HIS A 636 -34.14 -9.81 4.82
C HIS A 636 -34.39 -8.31 4.67
N ARG A 637 -35.27 -7.78 5.51
CA ARG A 637 -35.55 -6.36 5.65
C ARG A 637 -35.10 -5.92 7.04
N GLU A 638 -34.03 -5.15 7.09
CA GLU A 638 -33.53 -4.57 8.33
C GLU A 638 -34.29 -3.28 8.64
N TRP A 639 -34.94 -3.24 9.81
CA TRP A 639 -35.56 -2.03 10.35
C TRP A 639 -34.67 -1.45 11.44
N ILE A 640 -34.17 -0.23 11.23
CA ILE A 640 -33.33 0.50 12.19
C ILE A 640 -34.17 1.61 12.83
N PRO A 641 -34.70 1.42 14.05
CA PRO A 641 -35.50 2.44 14.72
C PRO A 641 -34.68 3.70 15.03
N ILE A 642 -35.35 4.86 14.99
CA ILE A 642 -34.78 6.16 15.35
C ILE A 642 -35.38 6.62 16.68
N LEU A 643 -34.53 6.88 17.67
CA LEU A 643 -34.93 7.47 18.94
C LEU A 643 -34.51 8.94 18.99
N GLU A 644 -35.37 9.79 19.55
CA GLU A 644 -35.02 11.16 19.91
C GLU A 644 -33.91 11.18 20.95
N ASN A 645 -32.87 11.99 20.69
CA ASN A 645 -31.77 12.20 21.63
C ASN A 645 -32.27 12.91 22.89
N ASP A 646 -31.76 12.51 24.05
CA ASP A 646 -32.23 12.98 25.34
C ASP A 646 -31.04 13.18 26.28
N GLN A 647 -30.99 14.33 26.96
CA GLN A 647 -29.93 14.66 27.91
C GLN A 647 -30.07 13.90 29.24
N ASP A 648 -31.26 13.35 29.53
CA ASP A 648 -31.51 12.47 30.67
C ASP A 648 -31.16 11.01 30.31
N MET A 649 -29.92 10.61 30.62
CA MET A 649 -29.39 9.28 30.28
C MET A 649 -30.20 8.11 30.88
N PRO A 650 -30.66 8.14 32.15
CA PRO A 650 -31.57 7.11 32.67
C PRO A 650 -32.88 7.00 31.90
N ARG A 651 -33.49 8.13 31.51
CA ARG A 651 -34.72 8.11 30.69
C ARG A 651 -34.44 7.57 29.29
N LEU A 652 -33.34 7.97 28.67
CA LEU A 652 -32.93 7.46 27.36
C LEU A 652 -32.66 5.95 27.40
N ALA A 653 -31.97 5.46 28.43
CA ALA A 653 -31.70 4.04 28.61
C ALA A 653 -33.00 3.21 28.73
N ARG A 654 -34.02 3.70 29.44
CA ARG A 654 -35.35 3.05 29.50
C ARG A 654 -35.99 2.97 28.12
N ARG A 655 -35.99 4.08 27.36
CA ARG A 655 -36.52 4.11 25.99
C ARG A 655 -35.77 3.14 25.08
N VAL A 656 -34.45 3.04 25.20
CA VAL A 656 -33.66 2.05 24.45
C VAL A 656 -34.12 0.63 24.79
N VAL A 657 -34.32 0.29 26.06
CA VAL A 657 -34.82 -1.05 26.45
C VAL A 657 -36.20 -1.34 25.87
N GLU A 658 -37.11 -0.36 25.92
CA GLU A 658 -38.46 -0.46 25.34
C GLU A 658 -38.39 -0.69 23.82
N THR A 659 -37.67 0.17 23.09
CA THR A 659 -37.52 0.05 21.64
C THR A 659 -36.86 -1.26 21.20
N LEU A 660 -35.83 -1.72 21.93
CA LEU A 660 -35.21 -3.03 21.66
C LEU A 660 -36.13 -4.20 22.01
N GLY A 661 -37.16 -3.98 22.83
CA GLY A 661 -38.21 -4.95 23.08
C GLY A 661 -39.29 -4.97 22.00
N GLU A 662 -39.64 -3.81 21.45
CA GLU A 662 -40.57 -3.68 20.32
C GLU A 662 -39.98 -4.21 19.02
N HIS A 663 -38.65 -4.15 18.86
CA HIS A 663 -37.93 -4.62 17.69
C HIS A 663 -36.93 -5.74 18.04
N PRO A 664 -37.39 -6.97 18.33
CA PRO A 664 -36.51 -8.05 18.78
C PRO A 664 -35.47 -8.48 17.73
N ASP A 665 -35.70 -8.23 16.45
CA ASP A 665 -34.82 -8.71 15.37
C ASP A 665 -33.88 -7.62 14.81
N THR A 666 -33.95 -6.38 15.32
CA THR A 666 -33.06 -5.32 14.84
C THR A 666 -31.63 -5.52 15.33
N HIS A 667 -30.65 -5.13 14.51
CA HIS A 667 -29.23 -5.14 14.81
C HIS A 667 -28.70 -3.79 15.29
N ALA A 668 -29.52 -2.74 15.22
CA ALA A 668 -29.09 -1.40 15.56
C ALA A 668 -30.24 -0.45 15.88
N PHE A 669 -29.91 0.71 16.45
CA PHE A 669 -30.78 1.88 16.43
C PHE A 669 -29.98 3.14 16.15
N LEU A 670 -30.68 4.19 15.73
CA LEU A 670 -30.12 5.52 15.54
C LEU A 670 -30.62 6.45 16.63
N LEU A 671 -29.74 7.27 17.18
CA LEU A 671 -30.12 8.48 17.89
C LEU A 671 -30.18 9.65 16.89
N ARG A 672 -31.33 10.33 16.84
CA ARG A 672 -31.57 11.42 15.89
C ARG A 672 -30.52 12.52 16.03
N ARG A 673 -29.90 12.90 14.90
CA ARG A 673 -28.83 13.91 14.81
C ARG A 673 -27.62 13.61 15.71
N HIS A 674 -27.39 12.34 16.03
CA HIS A 674 -26.32 11.92 16.94
C HIS A 674 -25.51 10.77 16.35
N GLY A 675 -26.10 9.58 16.19
CA GLY A 675 -25.32 8.47 15.64
C GLY A 675 -25.93 7.08 15.81
N LEU A 676 -25.21 6.09 15.29
CA LEU A 676 -25.57 4.67 15.26
C LEU A 676 -25.11 3.95 16.52
N TYR A 677 -25.98 3.11 17.09
CA TYR A 677 -25.63 2.12 18.10
C TYR A 677 -25.87 0.72 17.53
N THR A 678 -24.89 -0.16 17.67
CA THR A 678 -25.00 -1.59 17.34
C THR A 678 -24.24 -2.43 18.36
N TRP A 679 -24.42 -3.74 18.29
CA TRP A 679 -23.90 -4.70 19.26
C TRP A 679 -23.64 -6.04 18.59
N GLY A 680 -22.92 -6.90 19.29
CA GLY A 680 -22.63 -8.26 18.83
C GLY A 680 -22.23 -9.18 19.98
N GLU A 681 -22.15 -10.47 19.71
CA GLU A 681 -21.72 -11.46 20.71
C GLU A 681 -20.25 -11.28 21.09
N SER A 682 -19.45 -10.69 20.20
CA SER A 682 -18.04 -10.35 20.41
C SER A 682 -17.72 -8.96 19.84
N LEU A 683 -16.54 -8.42 20.15
CA LEU A 683 -16.06 -7.18 19.55
C LEU A 683 -15.93 -7.28 18.02
N ALA A 684 -15.49 -8.43 17.50
CA ALA A 684 -15.40 -8.66 16.06
C ALA A 684 -16.78 -8.68 15.39
N ASP A 685 -17.77 -9.27 16.07
CA ASP A 685 -19.15 -9.33 15.58
C ASP A 685 -19.79 -7.93 15.55
N ALA A 686 -19.67 -7.18 16.65
CA ALA A 686 -20.16 -5.81 16.73
C ALA A 686 -19.45 -4.90 15.71
N GLU A 687 -18.14 -5.07 15.49
CA GLU A 687 -17.39 -4.33 14.49
C GLU A 687 -17.91 -4.60 13.08
N ARG A 688 -18.11 -5.87 12.74
CA ARG A 688 -18.69 -6.28 11.46
C ARG A 688 -20.08 -5.65 11.23
N HIS A 689 -20.94 -5.62 12.25
CA HIS A 689 -22.23 -4.95 12.17
C HIS A 689 -22.09 -3.44 11.89
N VAL A 690 -21.18 -2.73 12.56
CA VAL A 690 -20.90 -1.32 12.24
C VAL A 690 -20.52 -1.16 10.78
N GLU A 691 -19.60 -1.99 10.27
CA GLU A 691 -19.13 -1.84 8.89
C GLU A 691 -20.25 -2.01 7.85
N ILE A 692 -21.14 -2.97 8.10
CA ILE A 692 -22.28 -3.25 7.22
C ILE A 692 -23.32 -2.13 7.32
N LEU A 693 -23.70 -1.76 8.53
CA LEU A 693 -24.74 -0.75 8.75
C LEU A 693 -24.29 0.63 8.25
N GLU A 694 -23.03 1.01 8.45
CA GLU A 694 -22.49 2.27 7.91
C GLU A 694 -22.43 2.26 6.38
N PHE A 695 -22.06 1.13 5.77
CA PHE A 695 -22.14 0.98 4.31
C PHE A 695 -23.57 1.11 3.80
N LEU A 696 -24.53 0.45 4.45
CA LEU A 696 -25.94 0.46 4.05
C LEU A 696 -26.56 1.85 4.23
N LEU A 697 -26.30 2.53 5.34
CA LEU A 697 -26.73 3.92 5.57
C LEU A 697 -26.14 4.86 4.51
N GLU A 698 -24.87 4.69 4.14
CA GLU A 698 -24.28 5.44 3.03
C GLU A 698 -24.96 5.14 1.68
N ALA A 699 -25.21 3.87 1.38
CA ALA A 699 -25.86 3.44 0.14
C ALA A 699 -27.28 4.02 0.02
N VAL A 700 -28.08 3.93 1.09
CA VAL A 700 -29.42 4.51 1.17
C VAL A 700 -29.35 6.03 1.00
N GLY A 701 -28.50 6.71 1.78
CA GLY A 701 -28.37 8.17 1.72
C GLY A 701 -27.93 8.69 0.35
N ARG A 702 -27.02 7.99 -0.32
CA ARG A 702 -26.58 8.34 -1.69
C ARG A 702 -27.64 8.03 -2.74
N THR A 703 -28.36 6.94 -2.61
CA THR A 703 -29.42 6.56 -3.57
C THR A 703 -30.58 7.56 -3.54
N SER A 704 -31.00 7.98 -2.34
CA SER A 704 -31.98 9.06 -2.17
C SER A 704 -31.52 10.39 -2.79
N ALA A 705 -30.21 10.65 -2.86
CA ALA A 705 -29.66 11.86 -3.49
C ALA A 705 -29.58 11.80 -5.03
N VAL A 706 -29.46 10.60 -5.62
CA VAL A 706 -29.34 10.40 -7.08
C VAL A 706 -30.71 10.27 -7.77
N GLY A 707 -31.73 9.78 -7.05
CA GLY A 707 -33.07 9.50 -7.60
C GLY A 707 -34.00 10.70 -7.83
N GLY A 708 -33.55 11.95 -7.64
CA GLY A 708 -34.37 13.14 -7.88
C GLY A 708 -35.62 13.28 -7.00
N THR A 709 -35.83 12.38 -6.03
CA THR A 709 -36.78 12.59 -4.94
C THR A 709 -36.14 13.58 -3.98
N SER A 710 -36.35 14.86 -4.24
CA SER A 710 -36.19 15.90 -3.23
C SER A 710 -36.83 15.40 -1.94
N TRP A 711 -36.10 15.46 -0.82
CA TRP A 711 -36.70 15.47 0.50
C TRP A 711 -37.80 16.55 0.48
N ARG A 712 -39.05 16.14 0.30
CA ARG A 712 -40.19 17.05 0.36
C ARG A 712 -40.40 17.34 1.83
N TYR A 713 -40.14 18.60 2.20
CA TYR A 713 -40.42 19.20 3.51
C TYR A 713 -41.87 18.97 3.94
#